data_AF-B1VI06-F1
#
_entry.id   AF-B1VI06-F1
#
_cell.length_a   1.000
_cell.length_b   1.000
_cell.length_c   1.000
_cell.angle_alpha   90.00
_cell.angle_beta   90.00
_cell.angle_gamma   90.00
#
_symmetry.space_group_name_H-M   'P 1'
#
loop_
_entity.id
_entity.type
_entity.pdbx_description
1 polymer ?
#
loop_
_entity_poly.entity_id
_entity_poly.type
_entity_poly.pdbx_seq_one_letter_code
_entity_poly.pdbx_strand_id
1 'polypeptide(L)'
;MSSGSVDGAQSTNTVCAGGSSTDFSSAFEPASLRRSASSTTTTRHRETVGIDAAELMTSRTSSTGMTEPVVAIHTMSGCVPVAADWHCSHSPQPPFGHTSPVAKALAAIERPEPGGPVNSQECVIACGFATAPASSSRTGWAVILRHTPPPATGSNPELSTFTKHSLAPAVDGFDNVIPMQQFARYLKWVWGTYWPLYAAMILMTNVVGAIAVATFLRFLIPLRGARELTSPNTVTSIAYLSYFIFAIVAGVVFTLIFFAPVLRWQRNPDAYDPNMIRHLVLRIPFLQSVTGAVLWAIGVVIFTTVAAQFSSRWAITVAVTAVLGGLMVTLMTYMEAERLVRPVAARALEQGSLEQSSLSPMSTRLMATWVLTNAVPVLGILLLIFAQARNFFDGSMEDLIPALVALAATALLTGFLGARLSAMSVVDPVRELQFAINQVRRGNLETTVRIYDSSEIGVVQAGFNEMMRGLQERQQVSDLFGRYVGTEVARRALEEDPELGGESRDVAVLFVDVIGSTGFATQRSPEHVVSALNEFFDRVVEVVHEHKGIINKFQGDAALAVFGAPLPLEDAAGHALAAAREMHSKLTDLEFEAGVGVAAGSVVAGHIGAKDRFEYTVIGDAVNQASRLTDLAKDTPGRVLTSAATVRLANEAEQRRWTMLKSVELRGRRQMTQLARPVRATLADRH
;
A
#
# COMPACT_ATOMS: atom_id res chain seq x y z
N MET A 1 -7.62 41.21 -67.02
CA MET A 1 -6.15 41.20 -66.95
C MET A 1 -5.81 40.74 -65.52
N SER A 2 -5.21 39.57 -65.26
CA SER A 2 -3.88 39.07 -65.68
C SER A 2 -2.76 39.95 -65.09
N SER A 3 -1.72 39.47 -64.40
CA SER A 3 -1.32 38.13 -63.86
C SER A 3 0.01 38.31 -63.09
N GLY A 4 0.47 37.47 -62.13
CA GLY A 4 0.00 36.23 -61.51
C GLY A 4 1.15 35.58 -60.68
N SER A 5 0.98 34.36 -60.12
CA SER A 5 2.01 33.59 -59.35
C SER A 5 2.37 34.13 -57.94
N VAL A 6 2.95 33.36 -57.00
CA VAL A 6 2.49 32.12 -56.31
C VAL A 6 3.31 31.94 -55.00
N ASP A 7 2.77 31.15 -54.07
CA ASP A 7 3.39 30.66 -52.80
C ASP A 7 3.80 31.66 -51.71
N GLY A 8 3.67 31.19 -50.46
CA GLY A 8 4.13 31.87 -49.26
C GLY A 8 4.38 30.89 -48.11
N ALA A 9 5.44 31.12 -47.36
CA ALA A 9 5.76 30.39 -46.14
C ALA A 9 6.31 31.38 -45.11
N GLN A 10 5.55 31.67 -44.05
CA GLN A 10 5.99 32.53 -42.95
C GLN A 10 6.51 31.67 -41.79
N SER A 11 7.82 31.73 -41.57
CA SER A 11 8.43 31.41 -40.29
C SER A 11 8.33 32.63 -39.37
N THR A 12 7.99 32.41 -38.10
CA THR A 12 8.01 33.46 -37.06
C THR A 12 9.02 33.11 -35.99
N ASN A 13 9.86 34.08 -35.63
CA ASN A 13 10.90 33.98 -34.62
C ASN A 13 11.13 35.38 -33.99
N THR A 14 11.78 35.48 -32.83
CA THR A 14 11.95 36.72 -32.01
C THR A 14 10.62 37.28 -31.46
N VAL A 15 10.53 38.03 -30.34
CA VAL A 15 11.42 39.05 -29.72
C VAL A 15 11.47 38.92 -28.19
N CYS A 16 12.54 39.44 -27.55
CA CYS A 16 12.73 39.53 -26.09
C CYS A 16 12.79 40.99 -25.60
N ALA A 17 12.25 41.31 -24.41
CA ALA A 17 12.60 42.43 -23.48
C ALA A 17 11.67 42.42 -22.25
N GLY A 18 12.01 42.96 -21.07
CA GLY A 18 13.29 43.50 -20.57
C GLY A 18 13.11 44.55 -19.44
N GLY A 19 13.97 44.50 -18.40
CA GLY A 19 14.02 45.47 -17.30
C GLY A 19 13.41 44.97 -15.97
N SER A 20 13.88 45.40 -14.78
CA SER A 20 15.01 46.30 -14.45
C SER A 20 15.67 45.95 -13.09
N SER A 21 16.84 46.53 -12.82
CA SER A 21 17.77 46.23 -11.71
C SER A 21 17.65 47.16 -10.49
N THR A 22 18.08 46.68 -9.31
CA THR A 22 19.14 47.26 -8.42
C THR A 22 19.24 46.48 -7.09
N ASP A 23 20.41 45.96 -6.67
CA ASP A 23 21.35 46.67 -5.77
C ASP A 23 22.60 45.85 -5.31
N PHE A 24 23.48 46.52 -4.55
CA PHE A 24 24.83 46.17 -4.04
C PHE A 24 24.97 44.77 -3.36
N SER A 25 26.07 44.00 -3.50
CA SER A 25 27.50 44.23 -3.15
C SER A 25 27.76 44.14 -1.61
N SER A 26 28.73 43.38 -1.04
CA SER A 26 30.00 42.80 -1.55
C SER A 26 30.55 41.64 -0.66
N ALA A 27 31.74 41.12 -1.03
CA ALA A 27 32.74 40.33 -0.24
C ALA A 27 32.59 38.78 -0.14
N PHE A 28 33.67 37.98 -0.22
CA PHE A 28 34.98 38.12 -0.90
C PHE A 28 35.59 36.71 -1.16
N GLU A 29 36.66 36.61 -1.97
CA GLU A 29 37.17 35.35 -2.58
C GLU A 29 38.03 34.40 -1.68
N PRO A 30 38.15 33.10 -2.05
CA PRO A 30 39.07 32.13 -1.42
C PRO A 30 40.33 31.81 -2.25
N ALA A 31 41.53 31.84 -1.63
CA ALA A 31 42.79 31.32 -2.18
C ALA A 31 43.88 31.25 -1.06
N SER A 32 44.99 30.48 -1.12
CA SER A 32 45.30 29.20 -1.80
C SER A 32 46.65 28.64 -1.26
N LEU A 33 46.97 27.38 -1.57
CA LEU A 33 48.32 26.78 -1.71
C LEU A 33 49.40 26.87 -0.59
N ARG A 34 50.00 25.71 -0.29
CA ARG A 34 51.46 25.59 -0.07
C ARG A 34 52.03 24.45 -0.94
N ARG A 35 53.31 24.55 -1.32
CA ARG A 35 54.06 23.56 -2.11
C ARG A 35 55.34 23.13 -1.40
N SER A 36 55.78 21.89 -1.61
CA SER A 36 57.20 21.49 -1.68
C SER A 36 57.34 20.10 -2.34
N ALA A 37 58.54 19.67 -2.77
CA ALA A 37 59.19 20.05 -4.03
C ALA A 37 60.51 19.26 -4.26
N SER A 38 60.52 18.31 -5.20
CA SER A 38 61.71 17.62 -5.80
C SER A 38 61.18 16.62 -6.86
N SER A 39 61.67 16.43 -8.10
CA SER A 39 63.03 16.28 -8.67
C SER A 39 63.68 14.92 -8.29
N THR A 40 64.30 14.12 -9.17
CA THR A 40 64.84 14.35 -10.54
C THR A 40 65.08 13.01 -11.30
N THR A 41 65.43 13.06 -12.60
CA THR A 41 66.34 12.12 -13.34
C THR A 41 65.79 10.86 -14.06
N THR A 42 65.86 10.91 -15.41
CA THR A 42 66.55 9.99 -16.38
C THR A 42 66.66 8.48 -16.04
N THR A 43 66.38 7.51 -16.92
CA THR A 43 67.25 7.08 -18.07
C THR A 43 66.50 6.20 -19.11
N ARG A 44 67.17 5.76 -20.19
CA ARG A 44 66.65 5.35 -21.52
C ARG A 44 67.34 4.07 -22.04
N HIS A 45 66.60 3.09 -22.58
CA HIS A 45 66.91 2.11 -23.69
C HIS A 45 65.60 1.30 -23.95
N ARG A 46 65.19 0.85 -25.17
CA ARG A 46 65.79 0.05 -26.27
C ARG A 46 66.00 -1.44 -25.95
N GLU A 47 65.74 -2.41 -26.84
CA GLU A 47 65.14 -2.37 -28.20
C GLU A 47 63.66 -2.91 -28.18
N THR A 48 63.07 -3.85 -28.94
CA THR A 48 63.41 -4.70 -30.13
C THR A 48 62.09 -5.08 -30.87
N VAL A 49 62.11 -5.64 -32.09
CA VAL A 49 60.92 -6.04 -32.90
C VAL A 49 61.15 -7.36 -33.68
N GLY A 50 60.08 -8.13 -33.93
CA GLY A 50 59.91 -9.07 -35.06
C GLY A 50 58.46 -8.95 -35.59
N ILE A 51 58.16 -8.84 -36.90
CA ILE A 51 58.40 -9.78 -38.03
C ILE A 51 57.53 -11.05 -37.87
N ASP A 52 56.60 -11.46 -38.74
CA ASP A 52 56.04 -10.95 -40.02
C ASP A 52 54.77 -11.81 -40.35
N ALA A 53 53.96 -11.67 -41.42
CA ALA A 53 53.50 -10.55 -42.28
C ALA A 53 52.46 -11.09 -43.32
N ALA A 54 51.96 -10.21 -44.21
CA ALA A 54 51.32 -10.47 -45.53
C ALA A 54 50.27 -11.60 -45.72
N GLU A 55 49.00 -11.22 -45.89
CA GLU A 55 48.17 -11.36 -47.13
C GLU A 55 46.87 -10.55 -46.93
N LEU A 56 46.54 -9.44 -47.60
CA LEU A 56 46.39 -9.02 -49.03
C LEU A 56 44.96 -9.21 -49.62
N MET A 57 44.36 -8.08 -50.06
CA MET A 57 43.22 -7.94 -51.00
C MET A 57 41.82 -8.51 -50.61
N THR A 58 40.78 -7.68 -50.38
CA THR A 58 39.88 -6.95 -51.33
C THR A 58 39.02 -7.87 -52.24
N SER A 59 37.72 -7.66 -52.46
CA SER A 59 36.80 -6.55 -52.08
C SER A 59 35.31 -6.89 -52.36
N ARG A 60 34.38 -6.01 -51.92
CA ARG A 60 33.14 -5.50 -52.59
C ARG A 60 32.36 -6.40 -53.60
N THR A 61 31.02 -6.41 -53.69
CA THR A 61 29.87 -5.74 -53.00
C THR A 61 28.56 -6.36 -53.55
N SER A 62 27.43 -6.24 -52.83
CA SER A 62 26.04 -6.15 -53.37
C SER A 62 25.57 -7.19 -54.40
N SER A 63 24.45 -7.91 -54.21
CA SER A 63 23.08 -7.35 -54.15
C SER A 63 22.01 -8.46 -54.18
N THR A 64 20.76 -8.11 -53.84
CA THR A 64 19.48 -8.75 -54.25
C THR A 64 19.27 -10.27 -54.11
N GLY A 65 18.22 -10.65 -53.37
CA GLY A 65 17.61 -11.98 -53.44
C GLY A 65 16.40 -12.11 -52.51
N MET A 66 15.18 -12.14 -53.05
CA MET A 66 13.97 -12.49 -52.30
C MET A 66 13.79 -14.01 -52.29
N THR A 67 13.46 -14.60 -51.14
CA THR A 67 12.70 -15.84 -51.03
C THR A 67 12.09 -15.95 -49.63
N GLU A 68 10.86 -16.45 -49.54
CA GLU A 68 10.21 -16.83 -48.28
C GLU A 68 10.83 -18.12 -47.71
N PRO A 69 10.51 -18.45 -46.45
CA PRO A 69 10.05 -19.82 -46.23
C PRO A 69 8.76 -19.92 -45.38
N VAL A 70 7.70 -20.43 -46.03
CA VAL A 70 6.87 -21.57 -45.60
C VAL A 70 6.55 -21.70 -44.10
N VAL A 71 5.26 -21.55 -43.78
CA VAL A 71 4.65 -22.01 -42.53
C VAL A 71 4.62 -23.54 -42.46
N ALA A 72 5.08 -24.13 -41.35
CA ALA A 72 4.88 -25.53 -41.01
C ALA A 72 4.13 -25.66 -39.67
N ILE A 73 2.89 -26.12 -39.73
CA ILE A 73 2.06 -26.39 -38.54
C ILE A 73 2.25 -27.86 -38.17
N HIS A 74 2.61 -28.14 -36.91
CA HIS A 74 2.51 -29.48 -36.35
C HIS A 74 1.44 -29.54 -35.26
N THR A 75 0.25 -30.02 -35.65
CA THR A 75 -0.75 -30.55 -34.73
C THR A 75 -0.40 -31.99 -34.36
N MET A 76 -0.62 -32.37 -33.11
CA MET A 76 -0.98 -33.74 -32.76
C MET A 76 -2.19 -33.72 -31.82
N SER A 77 -3.09 -34.67 -32.03
CA SER A 77 -4.29 -34.88 -31.22
C SER A 77 -4.35 -36.36 -30.83
N GLY A 78 -4.78 -36.62 -29.59
CA GLY A 78 -4.96 -37.95 -29.03
C GLY A 78 -5.98 -37.87 -27.90
N CYS A 79 -6.85 -38.86 -27.78
CA CYS A 79 -8.07 -38.77 -26.96
C CYS A 79 -8.37 -40.08 -26.21
N VAL A 80 -8.68 -39.94 -24.90
CA VAL A 80 -9.68 -40.75 -24.15
C VAL A 80 -9.29 -42.24 -23.88
N PRO A 81 -9.80 -42.97 -22.85
CA PRO A 81 -10.70 -42.64 -21.72
C PRO A 81 -10.20 -42.92 -20.27
N VAL A 82 -10.91 -42.33 -19.31
CA VAL A 82 -11.38 -42.84 -17.99
C VAL A 82 -10.74 -44.10 -17.34
N ALA A 83 -10.22 -43.92 -16.10
CA ALA A 83 -10.29 -44.88 -14.98
C ALA A 83 -10.07 -44.12 -13.63
N ALA A 84 -10.22 -44.78 -12.48
CA ALA A 84 -10.20 -44.16 -11.14
C ALA A 84 -9.06 -44.66 -10.22
N ASP A 85 -9.04 -44.12 -8.99
CA ASP A 85 -8.45 -44.62 -7.73
C ASP A 85 -6.99 -44.29 -7.31
N TRP A 86 -6.90 -43.71 -6.09
CA TRP A 86 -5.83 -43.72 -5.06
C TRP A 86 -4.37 -43.48 -5.48
N HIS A 87 -3.72 -42.38 -5.10
CA HIS A 87 -3.26 -42.13 -3.72
C HIS A 87 -2.82 -40.67 -3.49
N CYS A 88 -2.82 -40.22 -2.23
CA CYS A 88 -2.10 -38.99 -1.82
C CYS A 88 -0.60 -39.28 -1.61
N SER A 89 0.27 -38.55 -2.30
CA SER A 89 1.72 -38.56 -2.08
C SER A 89 2.30 -37.14 -2.15
N HIS A 90 3.28 -36.84 -1.29
CA HIS A 90 3.84 -35.51 -1.01
C HIS A 90 4.09 -34.58 -2.21
N SER A 91 3.63 -33.33 -2.07
CA SER A 91 4.18 -32.20 -2.84
C SER A 91 5.63 -31.90 -2.41
N PRO A 92 6.55 -31.60 -3.33
CA PRO A 92 7.93 -31.22 -2.99
C PRO A 92 8.00 -29.80 -2.40
N GLN A 93 8.93 -29.57 -1.46
CA GLN A 93 9.24 -28.22 -0.98
C GLN A 93 10.19 -27.49 -1.97
N PRO A 94 10.04 -26.16 -2.15
CA PRO A 94 11.07 -25.34 -2.77
C PRO A 94 12.29 -25.19 -1.84
N PRO A 95 13.50 -24.94 -2.37
CA PRO A 95 14.72 -24.81 -1.56
C PRO A 95 14.74 -23.53 -0.71
N PHE A 96 15.52 -23.58 0.37
CA PHE A 96 15.59 -22.54 1.40
C PHE A 96 16.10 -21.18 0.88
N GLY A 97 15.40 -20.11 1.27
CA GLY A 97 15.93 -18.77 1.47
C GLY A 97 15.77 -18.37 2.94
N HIS A 98 16.67 -17.53 3.47
CA HIS A 98 16.74 -17.24 4.90
C HIS A 98 15.43 -16.68 5.47
N THR A 99 14.86 -17.38 6.45
CA THR A 99 13.74 -16.90 7.27
C THR A 99 14.27 -16.33 8.59
N SER A 100 13.90 -15.09 8.90
CA SER A 100 14.26 -14.41 10.16
C SER A 100 13.78 -15.19 11.38
N PRO A 101 14.51 -15.16 12.53
CA PRO A 101 14.07 -15.75 13.79
C PRO A 101 12.64 -15.35 14.19
N VAL A 102 12.23 -14.11 13.91
CA VAL A 102 10.87 -13.60 14.16
C VAL A 102 9.79 -14.44 13.47
N ALA A 103 10.05 -14.96 12.27
CA ALA A 103 9.10 -15.81 11.55
C ALA A 103 8.96 -17.20 12.20
N LYS A 104 10.00 -17.71 12.86
CA LYS A 104 9.92 -18.95 13.66
C LYS A 104 9.21 -18.72 14.99
N ALA A 105 9.50 -17.60 15.66
CA ALA A 105 8.87 -17.22 16.92
C ALA A 105 7.34 -17.02 16.76
N LEU A 106 6.90 -16.33 15.70
CA LEU A 106 5.48 -16.18 15.38
C LEU A 106 4.82 -17.53 15.07
N ALA A 107 5.48 -18.40 14.29
CA ALA A 107 4.97 -19.73 13.96
C ALA A 107 4.84 -20.69 15.17
N ALA A 108 5.51 -20.40 16.30
CA ALA A 108 5.37 -21.14 17.54
C ALA A 108 4.12 -20.73 18.35
N ILE A 109 3.57 -19.53 18.13
CA ILE A 109 2.39 -19.03 18.84
C ILE A 109 1.09 -19.63 18.28
N GLU A 110 1.08 -20.09 17.03
CA GLU A 110 -0.12 -20.57 16.33
C GLU A 110 -0.40 -22.09 16.44
N ARG A 111 0.27 -22.83 17.36
CA ARG A 111 0.10 -24.29 17.48
C ARG A 111 -0.17 -24.81 18.90
N PRO A 112 -1.43 -25.12 19.24
CA PRO A 112 -1.75 -26.00 20.36
C PRO A 112 -1.73 -27.47 19.92
N GLU A 113 -0.71 -28.25 20.33
CA GLU A 113 -0.76 -29.71 20.19
C GLU A 113 -1.50 -30.37 21.39
N PRO A 114 -2.29 -31.44 21.17
CA PRO A 114 -3.24 -31.92 22.18
C PRO A 114 -2.74 -33.09 23.06
N GLY A 115 -2.78 -32.88 24.38
CA GLY A 115 -3.09 -33.95 25.35
C GLY A 115 -1.93 -34.69 26.03
N GLY A 116 -1.71 -34.38 27.31
CA GLY A 116 -0.88 -35.14 28.24
C GLY A 116 -1.19 -34.73 29.69
N PRO A 117 -1.28 -35.66 30.68
CA PRO A 117 -1.94 -35.35 31.95
C PRO A 117 -1.01 -34.84 33.08
N VAL A 118 -1.52 -33.82 33.79
CA VAL A 118 -1.57 -33.71 35.26
C VAL A 118 -0.28 -33.94 36.07
N ASN A 119 0.20 -32.88 36.74
CA ASN A 119 0.06 -32.87 38.21
C ASN A 119 -0.03 -31.45 38.80
N SER A 120 -0.65 -31.35 39.99
CA SER A 120 -0.92 -30.10 40.69
C SER A 120 -0.35 -30.12 42.10
N GLN A 121 0.80 -29.48 42.30
CA GLN A 121 1.36 -29.15 43.61
C GLN A 121 2.34 -27.98 43.47
N GLU A 122 2.39 -27.12 44.50
CA GLU A 122 3.23 -25.92 44.61
C GLU A 122 2.87 -24.77 43.63
N CYS A 123 2.74 -23.50 44.03
CA CYS A 123 2.84 -22.90 45.37
C CYS A 123 1.82 -21.74 45.55
N VAL A 124 1.40 -21.46 46.79
CA VAL A 124 0.37 -20.45 47.14
C VAL A 124 0.88 -19.48 48.21
N ILE A 125 1.11 -18.22 47.83
CA ILE A 125 1.28 -17.02 48.68
C ILE A 125 0.85 -15.83 47.77
N ALA A 126 -0.27 -15.09 47.89
CA ALA A 126 -1.26 -14.83 48.95
C ALA A 126 -0.76 -14.02 50.17
N CYS A 127 -1.41 -12.95 50.66
CA CYS A 127 -2.46 -12.05 50.13
C CYS A 127 -2.68 -10.89 51.15
N GLY A 128 -3.33 -9.78 50.77
CA GLY A 128 -3.86 -8.75 51.70
C GLY A 128 -3.87 -7.34 51.09
N PHE A 129 -4.82 -6.44 51.37
CA PHE A 129 -5.96 -6.43 52.31
C PHE A 129 -7.31 -6.24 51.56
N ALA A 130 -8.37 -6.98 51.90
CA ALA A 130 -9.50 -6.59 52.78
C ALA A 130 -10.39 -5.45 52.21
N THR A 131 -11.59 -5.69 51.63
CA THR A 131 -12.89 -6.19 52.18
C THR A 131 -13.74 -5.18 52.96
N ALA A 132 -14.68 -4.53 52.27
CA ALA A 132 -15.96 -4.01 52.81
C ALA A 132 -17.04 -4.06 51.67
N PRO A 133 -18.36 -4.15 51.96
CA PRO A 133 -19.20 -5.04 51.13
C PRO A 133 -20.39 -4.45 50.36
N ALA A 134 -20.69 -5.13 49.25
CA ALA A 134 -22.01 -5.53 48.73
C ALA A 134 -23.08 -4.47 48.36
N SER A 135 -23.45 -4.50 47.06
CA SER A 135 -24.87 -4.64 46.68
C SER A 135 -25.04 -5.60 45.49
N SER A 136 -26.27 -6.07 45.30
CA SER A 136 -26.75 -7.09 44.36
C SER A 136 -26.61 -6.75 42.86
N SER A 137 -26.57 -7.69 41.90
CA SER A 137 -26.40 -9.17 41.98
C SER A 137 -26.29 -9.81 40.59
N ARG A 138 -25.47 -10.86 40.47
CA ARG A 138 -25.53 -11.94 39.44
C ARG A 138 -25.59 -11.54 37.96
N THR A 139 -24.41 -11.43 37.36
CA THR A 139 -24.18 -12.00 36.03
C THR A 139 -24.39 -13.53 36.05
N GLY A 140 -24.74 -14.10 34.90
CA GLY A 140 -24.75 -15.54 34.65
C GLY A 140 -24.14 -15.83 33.28
N TRP A 141 -22.89 -16.28 33.25
CA TRP A 141 -22.24 -16.69 32.01
C TRP A 141 -22.74 -18.08 31.58
N ALA A 142 -23.11 -18.23 30.31
CA ALA A 142 -23.49 -19.51 29.72
C ALA A 142 -22.47 -19.93 28.64
N VAL A 143 -22.07 -21.20 28.69
CA VAL A 143 -20.98 -21.75 27.86
C VAL A 143 -21.41 -21.94 26.40
N ILE A 144 -20.53 -21.62 25.45
CA ILE A 144 -20.70 -21.97 24.04
C ILE A 144 -20.43 -23.47 23.87
N LEU A 145 -21.49 -24.25 23.66
CA LEU A 145 -21.39 -25.60 23.09
C LEU A 145 -21.61 -25.54 21.58
N ARG A 146 -20.62 -25.97 20.80
CA ARG A 146 -20.78 -26.15 19.34
C ARG A 146 -21.64 -27.40 19.09
N HIS A 147 -22.80 -27.23 18.47
CA HIS A 147 -23.51 -28.34 17.84
C HIS A 147 -23.13 -28.42 16.36
N THR A 148 -22.57 -29.56 15.95
CA THR A 148 -22.41 -29.94 14.54
C THR A 148 -23.74 -30.42 13.98
N PRO A 149 -24.26 -29.84 12.88
CA PRO A 149 -25.43 -30.40 12.19
C PRO A 149 -25.06 -31.73 11.50
N PRO A 150 -26.01 -32.69 11.38
CA PRO A 150 -25.79 -33.95 10.70
C PRO A 150 -25.79 -33.78 9.16
N PRO A 151 -25.22 -34.74 8.40
CA PRO A 151 -25.21 -34.68 6.94
C PRO A 151 -26.61 -34.90 6.36
N ALA A 152 -27.14 -33.89 5.67
CA ALA A 152 -28.37 -34.03 4.89
C ALA A 152 -28.07 -34.74 3.55
N THR A 153 -28.73 -35.88 3.32
CA THR A 153 -28.62 -36.67 2.09
C THR A 153 -29.13 -35.91 0.87
N GLY A 154 -28.46 -36.07 -0.27
CA GLY A 154 -28.75 -35.32 -1.48
C GLY A 154 -30.11 -35.64 -2.14
N SER A 155 -30.79 -34.59 -2.55
CA SER A 155 -31.77 -34.58 -3.66
C SER A 155 -31.63 -33.23 -4.36
N ASN A 156 -31.58 -33.20 -5.69
CA ASN A 156 -31.37 -31.96 -6.46
C ASN A 156 -32.71 -31.39 -6.97
N PRO A 157 -33.09 -30.15 -6.59
CA PRO A 157 -34.19 -29.39 -7.19
C PRO A 157 -33.72 -28.13 -7.94
N GLU A 158 -32.60 -28.20 -8.67
CA GLU A 158 -32.31 -27.29 -9.79
C GLU A 158 -33.42 -27.36 -10.85
N LEU A 159 -34.54 -26.67 -10.63
CA LEU A 159 -35.37 -26.05 -11.68
C LEU A 159 -36.51 -25.14 -11.16
N SER A 160 -36.95 -25.24 -9.89
CA SER A 160 -38.28 -24.73 -9.48
C SER A 160 -38.33 -23.50 -8.56
N THR A 161 -37.22 -23.02 -8.00
CA THR A 161 -37.22 -21.92 -6.99
C THR A 161 -36.88 -20.54 -7.56
N PHE A 162 -36.55 -20.42 -8.84
CA PHE A 162 -35.92 -19.22 -9.43
C PHE A 162 -36.88 -18.08 -9.82
N THR A 163 -38.16 -18.14 -9.44
CA THR A 163 -39.24 -17.36 -10.09
C THR A 163 -39.95 -16.30 -9.24
N LYS A 164 -39.58 -16.05 -7.97
CA LYS A 164 -40.36 -15.11 -7.11
C LYS A 164 -39.65 -14.09 -6.22
N HIS A 165 -38.35 -14.18 -5.90
CA HIS A 165 -37.68 -13.19 -5.05
C HIS A 165 -36.35 -12.69 -5.65
N SER A 166 -35.98 -11.44 -5.30
CA SER A 166 -34.81 -10.70 -5.80
C SER A 166 -34.88 -10.06 -7.21
N LEU A 167 -36.06 -9.58 -7.62
CA LEU A 167 -36.17 -8.54 -8.67
C LEU A 167 -37.33 -7.54 -8.45
N ALA A 168 -37.80 -7.42 -7.21
CA ALA A 168 -38.62 -6.29 -6.79
C ALA A 168 -37.68 -5.13 -6.37
N PRO A 169 -37.70 -3.97 -7.03
CA PRO A 169 -37.11 -2.77 -6.45
C PRO A 169 -37.91 -2.39 -5.20
N ALA A 170 -37.23 -1.96 -4.13
CA ALA A 170 -37.88 -1.36 -2.98
C ALA A 170 -38.41 0.03 -3.36
N VAL A 171 -39.64 0.08 -3.88
CA VAL A 171 -40.38 1.32 -4.17
C VAL A 171 -41.05 1.86 -2.90
N ASP A 172 -40.31 1.82 -1.78
CA ASP A 172 -40.73 2.42 -0.53
C ASP A 172 -40.42 3.93 -0.55
N GLY A 173 -41.45 4.75 -0.39
CA GLY A 173 -41.30 6.18 -0.14
C GLY A 173 -41.16 7.08 -1.38
N PHE A 174 -42.11 7.03 -2.31
CA PHE A 174 -42.37 8.16 -3.22
C PHE A 174 -43.40 9.18 -2.66
N ASP A 175 -44.09 8.85 -1.57
CA ASP A 175 -45.16 9.69 -0.97
C ASP A 175 -44.67 10.84 -0.08
N ASN A 176 -43.35 10.98 0.13
CA ASN A 176 -42.79 12.17 0.77
C ASN A 176 -42.56 13.27 -0.27
N VAL A 177 -43.47 14.24 -0.34
CA VAL A 177 -43.29 15.49 -1.09
C VAL A 177 -42.12 16.27 -0.48
N ILE A 178 -40.91 16.05 -1.04
CA ILE A 178 -39.69 16.72 -0.58
C ILE A 178 -39.90 18.23 -0.73
N PRO A 179 -39.90 19.02 0.36
CA PRO A 179 -40.18 20.45 0.27
C PRO A 179 -39.11 21.12 -0.61
N MET A 180 -39.52 22.07 -1.46
CA MET A 180 -38.70 22.61 -2.56
C MET A 180 -37.26 23.01 -2.15
N GLN A 181 -37.10 23.53 -0.92
CA GLN A 181 -35.80 23.91 -0.35
C GLN A 181 -34.88 22.73 0.05
N GLN A 182 -35.42 21.55 0.34
CA GLN A 182 -34.65 20.32 0.50
C GLN A 182 -34.26 19.75 -0.86
N PHE A 183 -35.17 19.75 -1.84
CA PHE A 183 -34.87 19.32 -3.22
C PHE A 183 -33.79 20.21 -3.86
N ALA A 184 -33.90 21.54 -3.75
CA ALA A 184 -32.89 22.47 -4.25
C ALA A 184 -31.51 22.28 -3.59
N ARG A 185 -31.46 21.98 -2.28
CA ARG A 185 -30.21 21.64 -1.58
C ARG A 185 -29.62 20.32 -2.05
N TYR A 186 -30.45 19.29 -2.25
CA TYR A 186 -30.02 18.01 -2.80
C TYR A 186 -29.46 18.19 -4.22
N LEU A 187 -30.17 18.90 -5.10
CA LEU A 187 -29.74 19.16 -6.47
C LEU A 187 -28.41 19.95 -6.51
N LYS A 188 -28.26 20.97 -5.64
CA LYS A 188 -27.00 21.73 -5.50
C LYS A 188 -25.84 20.85 -5.01
N TRP A 189 -26.09 19.90 -4.11
CA TRP A 189 -25.06 18.93 -3.69
C TRP A 189 -24.68 17.97 -4.82
N VAL A 190 -25.66 17.38 -5.53
CA VAL A 190 -25.40 16.52 -6.70
C VAL A 190 -24.59 17.27 -7.77
N TRP A 191 -24.85 18.56 -7.98
CA TRP A 191 -24.08 19.40 -8.92
C TRP A 191 -22.60 19.56 -8.55
N GLY A 192 -22.21 19.32 -7.29
CA GLY A 192 -20.82 19.29 -6.82
C GLY A 192 -20.15 17.91 -6.89
N THR A 193 -20.80 16.90 -7.47
CA THR A 193 -20.27 15.53 -7.61
C THR A 193 -19.84 15.21 -9.05
N TYR A 194 -19.29 14.02 -9.29
CA TYR A 194 -18.94 13.55 -10.64
C TYR A 194 -20.16 13.09 -11.48
N TRP A 195 -21.33 12.89 -10.86
CA TRP A 195 -22.51 12.31 -11.54
C TRP A 195 -23.14 13.17 -12.65
N PRO A 196 -23.21 14.52 -12.56
CA PRO A 196 -23.65 15.36 -13.67
C PRO A 196 -22.71 15.26 -14.88
N LEU A 197 -21.39 15.18 -14.63
CA LEU A 197 -20.38 15.01 -15.68
C LEU A 197 -20.52 13.63 -16.35
N TYR A 198 -20.79 12.57 -15.58
CA TYR A 198 -21.14 11.27 -16.14
C TYR A 198 -22.36 11.38 -17.06
N ALA A 199 -23.47 11.92 -16.55
CA ALA A 199 -24.73 11.96 -17.29
C ALA A 199 -24.60 12.78 -18.59
N ALA A 200 -23.86 13.90 -18.54
CA ALA A 200 -23.56 14.72 -19.72
C ALA A 200 -22.70 13.96 -20.75
N MET A 201 -21.65 13.25 -20.33
CA MET A 201 -20.77 12.51 -21.24
C MET A 201 -21.52 11.35 -21.92
N ILE A 202 -22.21 10.49 -21.17
CA ILE A 202 -22.93 9.35 -21.76
C ILE A 202 -24.08 9.81 -22.67
N LEU A 203 -24.77 10.90 -22.30
CA LEU A 203 -25.78 11.51 -23.17
C LEU A 203 -25.15 12.07 -24.46
N MET A 204 -24.01 12.77 -24.35
CA MET A 204 -23.26 13.30 -25.50
C MET A 204 -22.86 12.18 -26.47
N THR A 205 -22.26 11.09 -25.97
CA THR A 205 -21.82 9.96 -26.81
C THR A 205 -23.00 9.30 -27.54
N ASN A 206 -24.15 9.14 -26.90
CA ASN A 206 -25.34 8.58 -27.55
C ASN A 206 -25.98 9.56 -28.56
N VAL A 207 -26.05 10.85 -28.23
CA VAL A 207 -26.56 11.91 -29.13
C VAL A 207 -25.67 12.06 -30.37
N VAL A 208 -24.35 12.12 -30.20
CA VAL A 208 -23.38 12.23 -31.31
C VAL A 208 -23.44 10.98 -32.19
N GLY A 209 -23.52 9.78 -31.59
CA GLY A 209 -23.69 8.53 -32.33
C GLY A 209 -24.97 8.47 -33.18
N ALA A 210 -26.11 8.88 -32.61
CA ALA A 210 -27.37 8.96 -33.33
C ALA A 210 -27.34 10.00 -34.46
N ILE A 211 -26.75 11.17 -34.23
CA ILE A 211 -26.55 12.20 -35.26
C ILE A 211 -25.63 11.71 -36.38
N ALA A 212 -24.55 10.99 -36.06
CA ALA A 212 -23.64 10.42 -37.04
C ALA A 212 -24.34 9.38 -37.93
N VAL A 213 -25.08 8.43 -37.34
CA VAL A 213 -25.88 7.43 -38.09
C VAL A 213 -26.93 8.11 -38.99
N ALA A 214 -27.65 9.11 -38.48
CA ALA A 214 -28.66 9.84 -39.25
C ALA A 214 -28.04 10.65 -40.40
N THR A 215 -26.89 11.29 -40.17
CA THR A 215 -26.14 12.06 -41.19
C THR A 215 -25.62 11.15 -42.28
N PHE A 216 -25.05 10.00 -41.90
CA PHE A 216 -24.55 8.98 -42.83
C PHE A 216 -25.66 8.42 -43.73
N LEU A 217 -26.76 7.97 -43.13
CA LEU A 217 -27.91 7.46 -43.87
C LEU A 217 -28.53 8.51 -44.81
N ARG A 218 -28.59 9.78 -44.40
CA ARG A 218 -29.23 10.86 -45.16
C ARG A 218 -28.40 11.40 -46.32
N PHE A 219 -27.09 11.57 -46.13
CA PHE A 219 -26.25 12.33 -47.06
C PHE A 219 -25.19 11.49 -47.80
N LEU A 220 -24.81 10.32 -47.27
CA LEU A 220 -23.68 9.54 -47.81
C LEU A 220 -24.12 8.28 -48.57
N ILE A 221 -25.37 7.83 -48.41
CA ILE A 221 -25.90 6.65 -49.12
C ILE A 221 -26.66 7.06 -50.41
N PRO A 222 -26.25 6.59 -51.61
CA PRO A 222 -26.89 6.90 -52.87
C PRO A 222 -28.14 6.04 -53.13
N LEU A 223 -29.19 6.22 -52.31
CA LEU A 223 -30.51 5.63 -52.53
C LEU A 223 -31.58 6.71 -52.70
N ARG A 224 -32.54 6.47 -53.60
CA ARG A 224 -33.65 7.41 -53.85
C ARG A 224 -34.47 7.67 -52.57
N GLY A 225 -34.73 6.63 -51.77
CA GLY A 225 -35.41 6.74 -50.47
C GLY A 225 -34.66 7.57 -49.41
N ALA A 226 -33.33 7.70 -49.49
CA ALA A 226 -32.58 8.59 -48.59
C ALA A 226 -32.95 10.07 -48.82
N ARG A 227 -33.31 10.44 -50.07
CA ARG A 227 -33.82 11.77 -50.41
C ARG A 227 -35.27 11.97 -49.97
N GLU A 228 -36.06 10.91 -49.81
CA GLU A 228 -37.45 11.00 -49.36
C GLU A 228 -37.57 11.34 -47.86
N LEU A 229 -36.54 11.06 -47.04
CA LEU A 229 -36.37 11.66 -45.71
C LEU A 229 -36.18 13.20 -45.74
N THR A 230 -36.06 13.79 -46.93
CA THR A 230 -36.01 15.25 -47.16
C THR A 230 -37.32 15.78 -47.75
N SER A 231 -38.24 14.91 -48.19
CA SER A 231 -39.60 15.32 -48.51
C SER A 231 -40.30 15.77 -47.21
N PRO A 232 -41.05 16.89 -47.20
CA PRO A 232 -41.67 17.43 -45.98
C PRO A 232 -42.95 16.66 -45.61
N ASN A 233 -42.94 15.32 -45.69
CA ASN A 233 -44.02 14.47 -45.22
C ASN A 233 -44.00 14.43 -43.69
N THR A 234 -44.75 15.36 -43.08
CA THR A 234 -44.53 15.85 -41.71
C THR A 234 -44.54 14.75 -40.66
N VAL A 235 -45.34 13.70 -40.88
CA VAL A 235 -45.49 12.54 -39.98
C VAL A 235 -44.16 11.84 -39.72
N THR A 236 -43.34 11.60 -40.75
CA THR A 236 -42.06 10.88 -40.62
C THR A 236 -41.05 11.67 -39.81
N SER A 237 -40.91 12.97 -40.10
CA SER A 237 -40.01 13.86 -39.36
C SER A 237 -40.45 14.06 -37.90
N ILE A 238 -41.76 14.14 -37.64
CA ILE A 238 -42.30 14.18 -36.28
C ILE A 238 -42.01 12.87 -35.54
N ALA A 239 -42.23 11.71 -36.16
CA ALA A 239 -41.96 10.41 -35.54
C ALA A 239 -40.48 10.28 -35.14
N TYR A 240 -39.56 10.65 -36.03
CA TYR A 240 -38.12 10.61 -35.74
C TYR A 240 -37.71 11.57 -34.62
N LEU A 241 -38.23 12.80 -34.62
CA LEU A 241 -37.96 13.78 -33.56
C LEU A 241 -38.54 13.34 -32.21
N SER A 242 -39.77 12.80 -32.20
CA SER A 242 -40.41 12.29 -30.98
C SER A 242 -39.66 11.09 -30.40
N TYR A 243 -39.14 10.19 -31.26
CA TYR A 243 -38.32 9.06 -30.81
C TYR A 243 -36.99 9.53 -30.21
N PHE A 244 -36.35 10.50 -30.84
CA PHE A 244 -35.09 11.07 -30.34
C PHE A 244 -35.27 11.75 -28.97
N ILE A 245 -36.34 12.54 -28.80
CA ILE A 245 -36.71 13.13 -27.51
C ILE A 245 -37.02 12.05 -26.47
N PHE A 246 -37.80 11.02 -26.83
CA PHE A 246 -38.09 9.89 -25.95
C PHE A 246 -36.82 9.15 -25.50
N ALA A 247 -35.90 8.84 -26.41
CA ALA A 247 -34.66 8.15 -26.10
C ALA A 247 -33.75 8.96 -25.16
N ILE A 248 -33.67 10.29 -25.34
CA ILE A 248 -32.96 11.20 -24.42
C ILE A 248 -33.59 11.18 -23.03
N VAL A 249 -34.92 11.36 -22.94
CA VAL A 249 -35.64 11.40 -21.66
C VAL A 249 -35.53 10.05 -20.94
N ALA A 250 -35.76 8.94 -21.63
CA ALA A 250 -35.62 7.59 -21.08
C ALA A 250 -34.18 7.32 -20.60
N GLY A 251 -33.17 7.66 -21.41
CA GLY A 251 -31.75 7.49 -21.06
C GLY A 251 -31.38 8.27 -19.78
N VAL A 252 -31.80 9.53 -19.67
CA VAL A 252 -31.60 10.35 -18.46
C VAL A 252 -32.33 9.75 -17.25
N VAL A 253 -33.58 9.33 -17.40
CA VAL A 253 -34.38 8.74 -16.31
C VAL A 253 -33.76 7.44 -15.80
N PHE A 254 -33.36 6.51 -16.68
CA PHE A 254 -32.70 5.27 -16.27
C PHE A 254 -31.34 5.52 -15.60
N THR A 255 -30.55 6.47 -16.12
CA THR A 255 -29.28 6.89 -15.50
C THR A 255 -29.50 7.39 -14.06
N LEU A 256 -30.53 8.23 -13.85
CA LEU A 256 -30.89 8.72 -12.52
C LEU A 256 -31.42 7.61 -11.58
N ILE A 257 -32.16 6.62 -12.11
CA ILE A 257 -32.63 5.46 -11.34
C ILE A 257 -31.46 4.61 -10.86
N PHE A 258 -30.48 4.28 -11.72
CA PHE A 258 -29.30 3.51 -11.33
C PHE A 258 -28.42 4.25 -10.31
N PHE A 259 -28.41 5.59 -10.33
CA PHE A 259 -27.62 6.41 -9.42
C PHE A 259 -28.30 6.73 -8.10
N ALA A 260 -29.64 6.70 -8.03
CA ALA A 260 -30.37 7.06 -6.81
C ALA A 260 -29.91 6.28 -5.55
N PRO A 261 -29.64 4.96 -5.58
CA PRO A 261 -29.13 4.24 -4.41
C PRO A 261 -27.70 4.66 -4.03
N VAL A 262 -26.81 4.84 -5.03
CA VAL A 262 -25.40 5.20 -4.78
C VAL A 262 -25.28 6.65 -4.28
N LEU A 263 -26.12 7.56 -4.77
CA LEU A 263 -26.26 8.93 -4.25
C LEU A 263 -26.80 8.97 -2.81
N ARG A 264 -27.68 8.04 -2.43
CA ARG A 264 -28.16 7.90 -1.05
C ARG A 264 -27.04 7.38 -0.13
N TRP A 265 -26.30 6.34 -0.54
CA TRP A 265 -25.14 5.82 0.19
C TRP A 265 -24.03 6.88 0.35
N GLN A 266 -23.65 7.61 -0.72
CA GLN A 266 -22.65 8.68 -0.66
C GLN A 266 -23.01 9.82 0.31
N ARG A 267 -24.27 9.91 0.74
CA ARG A 267 -24.76 10.90 1.71
C ARG A 267 -24.95 10.33 3.13
N ASN A 268 -25.10 9.02 3.26
CA ASN A 268 -25.21 8.32 4.54
C ASN A 268 -24.64 6.89 4.40
N PRO A 269 -23.30 6.73 4.52
CA PRO A 269 -22.64 5.46 4.21
C PRO A 269 -23.09 4.32 5.12
N ASP A 270 -23.26 4.62 6.41
CA ASP A 270 -23.52 3.64 7.49
C ASP A 270 -24.92 3.01 7.44
N ALA A 271 -25.80 3.51 6.56
CA ALA A 271 -27.18 3.05 6.40
C ALA A 271 -27.38 1.97 5.32
N TYR A 272 -26.30 1.47 4.70
CA TYR A 272 -26.35 0.47 3.63
C TYR A 272 -25.30 -0.62 3.83
N ASP A 273 -25.64 -1.87 3.47
CA ASP A 273 -24.67 -2.98 3.41
C ASP A 273 -23.57 -2.68 2.36
N PRO A 274 -22.28 -2.64 2.76
CA PRO A 274 -21.16 -2.44 1.84
C PRO A 274 -21.12 -3.44 0.68
N ASN A 275 -21.52 -4.71 0.90
CA ASN A 275 -21.52 -5.73 -0.15
C ASN A 275 -22.57 -5.44 -1.24
N MET A 276 -23.78 -5.05 -0.83
CA MET A 276 -24.84 -4.65 -1.75
C MET A 276 -24.42 -3.44 -2.59
N ILE A 277 -23.82 -2.42 -1.96
CA ILE A 277 -23.34 -1.22 -2.67
C ILE A 277 -22.18 -1.57 -3.61
N ARG A 278 -21.21 -2.38 -3.18
CA ARG A 278 -20.10 -2.88 -4.00
C ARG A 278 -20.61 -3.58 -5.27
N HIS A 279 -21.53 -4.53 -5.13
CA HIS A 279 -22.12 -5.22 -6.29
C HIS A 279 -22.94 -4.30 -7.21
N LEU A 280 -23.63 -3.29 -6.66
CA LEU A 280 -24.36 -2.32 -7.48
C LEU A 280 -23.41 -1.41 -8.28
N VAL A 281 -22.40 -0.83 -7.61
CA VAL A 281 -21.43 0.09 -8.23
C VAL A 281 -20.64 -0.60 -9.34
N LEU A 282 -20.21 -1.84 -9.14
CA LEU A 282 -19.51 -2.63 -10.17
C LEU A 282 -20.44 -3.02 -11.35
N ARG A 283 -21.76 -3.08 -11.16
CA ARG A 283 -22.73 -3.41 -12.23
C ARG A 283 -23.25 -2.20 -13.01
N ILE A 284 -23.09 -0.98 -12.51
CA ILE A 284 -23.57 0.25 -13.18
C ILE A 284 -23.13 0.36 -14.65
N PRO A 285 -21.86 0.13 -15.04
CA PRO A 285 -21.44 0.26 -16.45
C PRO A 285 -22.16 -0.71 -17.38
N PHE A 286 -22.37 -1.95 -16.93
CA PHE A 286 -23.11 -2.97 -17.65
C PHE A 286 -24.60 -2.59 -17.79
N LEU A 287 -25.25 -2.18 -16.69
CA LEU A 287 -26.64 -1.72 -16.68
C LEU A 287 -26.86 -0.54 -17.64
N GLN A 288 -25.94 0.43 -17.64
CA GLN A 288 -25.99 1.57 -18.56
C GLN A 288 -25.87 1.11 -20.03
N SER A 289 -24.95 0.19 -20.34
CA SER A 289 -24.80 -0.33 -21.71
C SER A 289 -26.01 -1.16 -22.17
N VAL A 290 -26.66 -1.90 -21.26
CA VAL A 290 -27.89 -2.66 -21.56
C VAL A 290 -29.05 -1.71 -21.86
N THR A 291 -29.24 -0.66 -21.04
CA THR A 291 -30.24 0.40 -21.32
C THR A 291 -29.97 1.07 -22.68
N GLY A 292 -28.71 1.39 -22.98
CA GLY A 292 -28.31 1.90 -24.29
C GLY A 292 -28.66 0.93 -25.42
N ALA A 293 -28.34 -0.35 -25.28
CA ALA A 293 -28.62 -1.38 -26.29
C ALA A 293 -30.12 -1.59 -26.53
N VAL A 294 -30.95 -1.53 -25.48
CA VAL A 294 -32.41 -1.57 -25.61
C VAL A 294 -32.95 -0.34 -26.36
N LEU A 295 -32.48 0.86 -26.04
CA LEU A 295 -32.88 2.09 -26.76
C LEU A 295 -32.40 2.11 -28.21
N TRP A 296 -31.22 1.56 -28.51
CA TRP A 296 -30.76 1.38 -29.89
C TRP A 296 -31.58 0.32 -30.64
N ALA A 297 -31.91 -0.81 -30.01
CA ALA A 297 -32.73 -1.87 -30.63
C ALA A 297 -34.16 -1.39 -30.95
N ILE A 298 -34.82 -0.68 -30.03
CA ILE A 298 -36.14 -0.07 -30.27
C ILE A 298 -36.06 0.92 -31.45
N GLY A 299 -35.01 1.75 -31.48
CA GLY A 299 -34.76 2.67 -32.59
C GLY A 299 -34.60 1.95 -33.93
N VAL A 300 -33.72 0.93 -33.99
CA VAL A 300 -33.50 0.09 -35.18
C VAL A 300 -34.84 -0.45 -35.72
N VAL A 301 -35.70 -1.01 -34.86
CA VAL A 301 -37.01 -1.54 -35.27
C VAL A 301 -37.87 -0.42 -35.87
N ILE A 302 -38.05 0.70 -35.16
CA ILE A 302 -38.90 1.82 -35.62
C ILE A 302 -38.40 2.38 -36.96
N PHE A 303 -37.12 2.73 -37.07
CA PHE A 303 -36.55 3.30 -38.28
C PHE A 303 -36.59 2.32 -39.46
N THR A 304 -36.36 1.02 -39.23
CA THR A 304 -36.45 -0.02 -40.27
C THR A 304 -37.89 -0.24 -40.74
N THR A 305 -38.87 -0.27 -39.83
CA THR A 305 -40.29 -0.42 -40.18
C THR A 305 -40.80 0.77 -40.98
N VAL A 306 -40.40 2.00 -40.64
CA VAL A 306 -40.73 3.19 -41.44
C VAL A 306 -40.03 3.14 -42.81
N ALA A 307 -38.74 2.81 -42.86
CA ALA A 307 -37.99 2.68 -44.11
C ALA A 307 -38.57 1.63 -45.08
N ALA A 308 -39.13 0.53 -44.55
CA ALA A 308 -39.77 -0.53 -45.32
C ALA A 308 -41.05 -0.09 -46.06
N GLN A 309 -41.69 1.02 -45.66
CA GLN A 309 -42.84 1.58 -46.37
C GLN A 309 -42.45 2.22 -47.71
N PHE A 310 -41.17 2.60 -47.88
CA PHE A 310 -40.66 3.25 -49.09
C PHE A 310 -39.91 2.25 -50.00
N SER A 311 -39.01 1.44 -49.43
CA SER A 311 -38.28 0.42 -50.18
C SER A 311 -37.63 -0.63 -49.28
N SER A 312 -37.73 -1.90 -49.65
CA SER A 312 -37.02 -3.00 -49.00
C SER A 312 -35.49 -2.81 -49.03
N ARG A 313 -34.94 -2.18 -50.08
CA ARG A 313 -33.50 -1.89 -50.16
C ARG A 313 -33.11 -0.85 -49.09
N TRP A 314 -33.90 0.22 -48.98
CA TRP A 314 -33.69 1.27 -47.98
C TRP A 314 -33.82 0.74 -46.55
N ALA A 315 -34.82 -0.10 -46.27
CA ALA A 315 -34.99 -0.75 -44.98
C ALA A 315 -33.76 -1.58 -44.55
N ILE A 316 -33.18 -2.36 -45.47
CA ILE A 316 -31.97 -3.15 -45.20
C ILE A 316 -30.78 -2.23 -44.88
N THR A 317 -30.59 -1.14 -45.62
CA THR A 317 -29.51 -0.17 -45.32
C THR A 317 -29.70 0.48 -43.96
N VAL A 318 -30.91 0.96 -43.65
CA VAL A 318 -31.23 1.57 -42.34
C VAL A 318 -30.99 0.58 -41.20
N ALA A 319 -31.45 -0.67 -41.34
CA ALA A 319 -31.25 -1.71 -40.33
C ALA A 319 -29.75 -1.99 -40.08
N VAL A 320 -28.98 -2.25 -41.14
CA VAL A 320 -27.56 -2.59 -41.03
C VAL A 320 -26.75 -1.43 -40.43
N THR A 321 -26.92 -0.21 -40.94
CA THR A 321 -26.19 0.95 -40.41
C THR A 321 -26.57 1.27 -38.97
N ALA A 322 -27.86 1.21 -38.61
CA ALA A 322 -28.30 1.51 -37.25
C ALA A 322 -27.88 0.43 -36.23
N VAL A 323 -27.83 -0.85 -36.63
CA VAL A 323 -27.28 -1.93 -35.78
C VAL A 323 -25.77 -1.75 -35.56
N LEU A 324 -25.00 -1.53 -36.62
CA LEU A 324 -23.54 -1.35 -36.51
C LEU A 324 -23.20 -0.09 -35.68
N GLY A 325 -23.89 1.02 -35.92
CA GLY A 325 -23.75 2.25 -35.12
C GLY A 325 -24.16 2.05 -33.65
N GLY A 326 -25.27 1.36 -33.38
CA GLY A 326 -25.73 1.10 -32.02
C GLY A 326 -24.79 0.20 -31.22
N LEU A 327 -24.24 -0.85 -31.84
CA LEU A 327 -23.21 -1.71 -31.23
C LEU A 327 -21.95 -0.90 -30.84
N MET A 328 -21.51 -0.02 -31.74
CA MET A 328 -20.35 0.85 -31.51
C MET A 328 -20.59 1.84 -30.36
N VAL A 329 -21.73 2.53 -30.36
CA VAL A 329 -22.10 3.54 -29.36
C VAL A 329 -22.34 2.92 -27.97
N THR A 330 -22.87 1.71 -27.92
CA THR A 330 -23.13 1.00 -26.65
C THR A 330 -21.86 0.46 -26.00
N LEU A 331 -20.85 0.03 -26.77
CA LEU A 331 -19.53 -0.24 -26.18
C LEU A 331 -18.85 1.06 -25.72
N MET A 332 -18.89 2.13 -26.51
CA MET A 332 -18.31 3.41 -26.10
C MET A 332 -18.93 3.89 -24.77
N THR A 333 -20.27 3.77 -24.67
CA THR A 333 -21.03 3.99 -23.43
C THR A 333 -20.54 3.13 -22.27
N TYR A 334 -20.30 1.82 -22.48
CA TYR A 334 -19.73 0.94 -21.46
C TYR A 334 -18.35 1.42 -20.98
N MET A 335 -17.43 1.70 -21.90
CA MET A 335 -16.05 2.11 -21.56
C MET A 335 -15.99 3.44 -20.82
N GLU A 336 -16.80 4.41 -21.26
CA GLU A 336 -16.93 5.71 -20.59
C GLU A 336 -17.55 5.55 -19.21
N ALA A 337 -18.64 4.80 -19.09
CA ALA A 337 -19.32 4.52 -17.82
C ALA A 337 -18.38 3.84 -16.81
N GLU A 338 -17.66 2.81 -17.24
CA GLU A 338 -16.69 2.08 -16.43
C GLU A 338 -15.57 3.00 -15.93
N ARG A 339 -15.01 3.84 -16.81
CA ARG A 339 -13.99 4.83 -16.44
C ARG A 339 -14.50 5.85 -15.43
N LEU A 340 -15.71 6.39 -15.65
CA LEU A 340 -16.28 7.47 -14.84
C LEU A 340 -16.75 6.98 -13.47
N VAL A 341 -17.02 5.68 -13.30
CA VAL A 341 -17.38 5.06 -12.02
C VAL A 341 -16.17 4.71 -11.15
N ARG A 342 -14.95 4.56 -11.70
CA ARG A 342 -13.73 4.18 -10.94
C ARG A 342 -13.52 4.93 -9.61
N PRO A 343 -13.71 6.27 -9.50
CA PRO A 343 -13.52 6.99 -8.23
C PRO A 343 -14.54 6.63 -7.14
N VAL A 344 -15.69 6.08 -7.54
CA VAL A 344 -16.75 5.59 -6.65
C VAL A 344 -16.54 4.10 -6.33
N ALA A 345 -16.11 3.31 -7.32
CA ALA A 345 -15.73 1.91 -7.13
C ALA A 345 -14.62 1.77 -6.09
N ALA A 346 -13.56 2.58 -6.16
CA ALA A 346 -12.47 2.58 -5.18
C ALA A 346 -12.98 2.74 -3.73
N ARG A 347 -13.84 3.73 -3.48
CA ARG A 347 -14.45 3.98 -2.15
C ARG A 347 -15.37 2.84 -1.67
N ALA A 348 -16.01 2.12 -2.59
CA ALA A 348 -16.82 0.94 -2.26
C ALA A 348 -15.97 -0.33 -2.06
N LEU A 349 -14.69 -0.31 -2.48
CA LEU A 349 -13.73 -1.41 -2.31
C LEU A 349 -12.79 -1.20 -1.10
N GLU A 350 -12.59 0.05 -0.65
CA GLU A 350 -11.91 0.39 0.61
C GLU A 350 -12.56 -0.28 1.84
N GLN A 351 -13.81 -0.73 1.74
CA GLN A 351 -14.59 -1.34 2.84
C GLN A 351 -14.67 -2.88 2.82
N GLY A 352 -14.00 -3.59 1.91
CA GLY A 352 -14.06 -5.07 1.92
C GLY A 352 -13.17 -5.81 0.92
N SER A 353 -12.67 -6.97 1.34
CA SER A 353 -11.78 -7.85 0.57
C SER A 353 -12.41 -8.32 -0.75
N LEU A 354 -11.62 -8.30 -1.83
CA LEU A 354 -12.00 -8.90 -3.12
C LEU A 354 -12.04 -10.43 -2.99
N GLU A 355 -13.22 -11.03 -3.18
CA GLU A 355 -13.31 -12.45 -3.49
C GLU A 355 -12.88 -12.70 -4.94
N GLN A 356 -12.07 -13.72 -5.17
CA GLN A 356 -11.45 -14.01 -6.49
C GLN A 356 -12.45 -14.51 -7.56
N SER A 357 -13.73 -14.68 -7.21
CA SER A 357 -14.77 -15.32 -8.03
C SER A 357 -15.40 -14.41 -9.09
N SER A 358 -15.17 -13.10 -9.05
CA SER A 358 -15.86 -12.12 -9.90
C SER A 358 -14.96 -11.34 -10.88
N LEU A 359 -13.83 -11.93 -11.30
CA LEU A 359 -12.86 -11.23 -12.16
C LEU A 359 -13.39 -11.04 -13.58
N SER A 360 -13.21 -9.83 -14.12
CA SER A 360 -13.51 -9.48 -15.52
C SER A 360 -12.21 -9.38 -16.32
N PRO A 361 -11.90 -10.35 -17.21
CA PRO A 361 -10.59 -10.42 -17.85
C PRO A 361 -10.28 -9.18 -18.68
N MET A 362 -9.13 -8.57 -18.41
CA MET A 362 -8.66 -7.38 -19.14
C MET A 362 -8.49 -7.68 -20.63
N SER A 363 -8.10 -8.91 -20.98
CA SER A 363 -7.98 -9.39 -22.36
C SER A 363 -9.31 -9.31 -23.14
N THR A 364 -10.43 -9.68 -22.52
CA THR A 364 -11.77 -9.58 -23.13
C THR A 364 -12.17 -8.13 -23.37
N ARG A 365 -11.91 -7.24 -22.40
CA ARG A 365 -12.20 -5.79 -22.51
C ARG A 365 -11.36 -5.13 -23.62
N LEU A 366 -10.08 -5.47 -23.73
CA LEU A 366 -9.19 -4.99 -24.80
C LEU A 366 -9.60 -5.52 -26.19
N MET A 367 -9.89 -6.82 -26.31
CA MET A 367 -10.32 -7.43 -27.57
C MET A 367 -11.65 -6.84 -28.06
N ALA A 368 -12.65 -6.71 -27.17
CA ALA A 368 -13.94 -6.09 -27.50
C ALA A 368 -13.75 -4.65 -27.98
N THR A 369 -12.90 -3.87 -27.32
CA THR A 369 -12.56 -2.50 -27.74
C THR A 369 -12.02 -2.46 -29.16
N TRP A 370 -11.05 -3.32 -29.50
CA TRP A 370 -10.48 -3.35 -30.84
C TRP A 370 -11.53 -3.73 -31.90
N VAL A 371 -12.30 -4.80 -31.68
CA VAL A 371 -13.34 -5.27 -32.61
C VAL A 371 -14.39 -4.19 -32.89
N LEU A 372 -14.94 -3.56 -31.85
CA LEU A 372 -16.06 -2.63 -32.01
C LEU A 372 -15.63 -1.22 -32.46
N THR A 373 -14.36 -0.84 -32.28
CA THR A 373 -13.86 0.47 -32.76
C THR A 373 -13.25 0.43 -34.17
N ASN A 374 -12.70 -0.71 -34.59
CA ASN A 374 -12.03 -0.86 -35.89
C ASN A 374 -12.78 -1.82 -36.83
N ALA A 375 -13.13 -3.03 -36.37
CA ALA A 375 -13.72 -4.05 -37.24
C ALA A 375 -15.17 -3.70 -37.65
N VAL A 376 -15.93 -2.99 -36.82
CA VAL A 376 -17.32 -2.56 -37.15
C VAL A 376 -17.37 -1.54 -38.31
N PRO A 377 -16.60 -0.43 -38.32
CA PRO A 377 -16.54 0.44 -39.50
C PRO A 377 -15.97 -0.25 -40.75
N VAL A 378 -14.97 -1.12 -40.60
CA VAL A 378 -14.40 -1.91 -41.72
C VAL A 378 -15.43 -2.90 -42.27
N LEU A 379 -16.24 -3.54 -41.43
CA LEU A 379 -17.36 -4.37 -41.86
C LEU A 379 -18.41 -3.54 -42.63
N GLY A 380 -18.68 -2.31 -42.19
CA GLY A 380 -19.51 -1.37 -42.94
C GLY A 380 -18.98 -1.07 -44.35
N ILE A 381 -17.66 -0.83 -44.47
CA ILE A 381 -16.96 -0.63 -45.76
C ILE A 381 -17.12 -1.87 -46.66
N LEU A 382 -16.85 -3.06 -46.13
CA LEU A 382 -16.95 -4.33 -46.86
C LEU A 382 -18.39 -4.61 -47.31
N LEU A 383 -19.39 -4.33 -46.47
CA LEU A 383 -20.81 -4.51 -46.80
C LEU A 383 -21.28 -3.53 -47.88
N LEU A 384 -20.80 -2.28 -47.90
CA LEU A 384 -21.10 -1.34 -48.99
C LEU A 384 -20.48 -1.80 -50.33
N ILE A 385 -19.22 -2.20 -50.32
CA ILE A 385 -18.53 -2.71 -51.52
C ILE A 385 -19.23 -3.97 -52.05
N PHE A 386 -19.59 -4.90 -51.15
CA PHE A 386 -20.33 -6.11 -51.51
C PHE A 386 -21.73 -5.80 -52.07
N ALA A 387 -22.47 -4.87 -51.46
CA ALA A 387 -23.78 -4.46 -51.94
C ALA A 387 -23.68 -3.81 -53.35
N GLN A 388 -22.66 -2.97 -53.61
CA GLN A 388 -22.42 -2.43 -54.94
C GLN A 388 -22.08 -3.52 -55.96
N ALA A 389 -21.23 -4.49 -55.60
CA ALA A 389 -20.90 -5.64 -56.45
C ALA A 389 -22.10 -6.57 -56.75
N ARG A 390 -23.23 -6.38 -56.05
CA ARG A 390 -24.51 -7.05 -56.32
C ARG A 390 -25.55 -6.12 -56.99
N ASN A 391 -25.16 -4.93 -57.44
CA ASN A 391 -26.02 -3.88 -58.01
C ASN A 391 -27.20 -3.50 -57.10
N PHE A 392 -26.94 -3.38 -55.79
CA PHE A 392 -27.95 -3.03 -54.79
C PHE A 392 -28.26 -1.52 -54.78
N PHE A 393 -27.28 -0.68 -55.06
CA PHE A 393 -27.47 0.76 -55.27
C PHE A 393 -27.62 1.04 -56.77
N ASP A 394 -28.39 2.07 -57.13
CA ASP A 394 -28.63 2.44 -58.53
C ASP A 394 -27.53 3.35 -59.13
N GLY A 395 -26.52 3.71 -58.33
CA GLY A 395 -25.44 4.65 -58.67
C GLY A 395 -24.12 3.98 -59.06
N SER A 396 -23.12 4.79 -59.37
CA SER A 396 -21.76 4.33 -59.67
C SER A 396 -20.97 4.01 -58.40
N MET A 397 -19.75 3.46 -58.54
CA MET A 397 -18.84 3.29 -57.40
C MET A 397 -18.37 4.64 -56.83
N GLU A 398 -18.39 5.71 -57.63
CA GLU A 398 -17.98 7.06 -57.23
C GLU A 398 -18.96 7.67 -56.24
N ASP A 399 -20.27 7.40 -56.41
CA ASP A 399 -21.34 7.82 -55.51
C ASP A 399 -21.18 7.27 -54.07
N LEU A 400 -20.41 6.19 -53.88
CA LEU A 400 -20.11 5.58 -52.58
C LEU A 400 -18.82 6.10 -51.93
N ILE A 401 -17.95 6.81 -52.66
CA ILE A 401 -16.67 7.31 -52.11
C ILE A 401 -16.87 8.14 -50.83
N PRO A 402 -17.87 9.05 -50.72
CA PRO A 402 -18.12 9.80 -49.47
C PRO A 402 -18.46 8.89 -48.28
N ALA A 403 -19.22 7.81 -48.49
CA ALA A 403 -19.54 6.84 -47.44
C ALA A 403 -18.31 6.05 -46.98
N LEU A 404 -17.49 5.59 -47.93
CA LEU A 404 -16.29 4.81 -47.65
C LEU A 404 -15.24 5.66 -46.91
N VAL A 405 -15.03 6.90 -47.35
CA VAL A 405 -14.13 7.87 -46.67
C VAL A 405 -14.63 8.20 -45.26
N ALA A 406 -15.93 8.41 -45.06
CA ALA A 406 -16.49 8.70 -43.74
C ALA A 406 -16.36 7.51 -42.77
N LEU A 407 -16.59 6.27 -43.23
CA LEU A 407 -16.36 5.08 -42.39
C LEU A 407 -14.88 4.89 -42.06
N ALA A 408 -13.96 5.18 -43.00
CA ALA A 408 -12.52 5.13 -42.73
C ALA A 408 -12.09 6.20 -41.72
N ALA A 409 -12.57 7.44 -41.86
CA ALA A 409 -12.33 8.50 -40.89
C ALA A 409 -12.93 8.18 -39.51
N THR A 410 -14.12 7.57 -39.48
CA THR A 410 -14.74 7.07 -38.24
C THR A 410 -13.86 6.02 -37.59
N ALA A 411 -13.40 5.00 -38.34
CA ALA A 411 -12.52 3.94 -37.84
C ALA A 411 -11.24 4.50 -37.19
N LEU A 412 -10.59 5.46 -37.85
CA LEU A 412 -9.38 6.11 -37.32
C LEU A 412 -9.67 6.89 -36.04
N LEU A 413 -10.75 7.68 -36.01
CA LEU A 413 -11.15 8.48 -34.84
C LEU A 413 -11.52 7.58 -33.65
N THR A 414 -12.41 6.61 -33.84
CA THR A 414 -12.88 5.73 -32.75
C THR A 414 -11.84 4.71 -32.35
N GLY A 415 -11.00 4.25 -33.28
CA GLY A 415 -9.81 3.44 -32.99
C GLY A 415 -8.83 4.19 -32.11
N PHE A 416 -8.55 5.47 -32.39
CA PHE A 416 -7.71 6.32 -31.54
C PHE A 416 -8.33 6.56 -30.15
N LEU A 417 -9.63 6.87 -30.07
CA LEU A 417 -10.33 7.03 -28.79
C LEU A 417 -10.34 5.74 -27.96
N GLY A 418 -10.67 4.60 -28.57
CA GLY A 418 -10.67 3.29 -27.93
C GLY A 418 -9.28 2.85 -27.46
N ALA A 419 -8.25 3.04 -28.29
CA ALA A 419 -6.86 2.78 -27.92
C ALA A 419 -6.40 3.68 -26.76
N ARG A 420 -6.81 4.96 -26.73
CA ARG A 420 -6.52 5.89 -25.64
C ARG A 420 -7.21 5.47 -24.33
N LEU A 421 -8.48 5.06 -24.39
CA LEU A 421 -9.22 4.57 -23.21
C LEU A 421 -8.64 3.24 -22.70
N SER A 422 -8.25 2.34 -23.59
CA SER A 422 -7.55 1.09 -23.28
C SER A 422 -6.18 1.32 -22.65
N ALA A 423 -5.38 2.24 -23.18
CA ALA A 423 -4.11 2.61 -22.57
C ALA A 423 -4.33 3.15 -21.13
N MET A 424 -5.38 3.94 -20.91
CA MET A 424 -5.77 4.46 -19.58
C MET A 424 -6.43 3.43 -18.65
N SER A 425 -6.74 2.20 -19.09
CA SER A 425 -7.09 1.11 -18.15
C SER A 425 -5.86 0.39 -17.61
N VAL A 426 -4.78 0.31 -18.38
CA VAL A 426 -3.56 -0.43 -17.99
C VAL A 426 -2.47 0.49 -17.40
N VAL A 427 -2.19 1.62 -18.05
CA VAL A 427 -1.03 2.47 -17.74
C VAL A 427 -1.21 3.24 -16.44
N ASP A 428 -2.42 3.74 -16.15
CA ASP A 428 -2.65 4.59 -14.99
C ASP A 428 -2.52 3.82 -13.65
N PRO A 429 -3.12 2.61 -13.47
CA PRO A 429 -2.89 1.79 -12.28
C PRO A 429 -1.44 1.30 -12.14
N VAL A 430 -0.78 0.92 -13.26
CA VAL A 430 0.62 0.48 -13.25
C VAL A 430 1.55 1.60 -12.81
N ARG A 431 1.29 2.86 -13.21
CA ARG A 431 2.04 4.04 -12.75
C ARG A 431 1.82 4.31 -11.25
N GLU A 432 0.60 4.17 -10.74
CA GLU A 432 0.34 4.34 -9.31
C GLU A 432 1.04 3.26 -8.47
N LEU A 433 1.01 1.99 -8.93
CA LEU A 433 1.73 0.90 -8.28
C LEU A 433 3.25 1.08 -8.34
N GLN A 434 3.80 1.53 -9.47
CA GLN A 434 5.23 1.88 -9.58
C GLN A 434 5.60 3.05 -8.65
N PHE A 435 4.75 4.07 -8.52
CA PHE A 435 4.96 5.16 -7.58
C PHE A 435 4.95 4.65 -6.13
N ALA A 436 3.97 3.81 -5.78
CA ALA A 436 3.86 3.21 -4.45
C ALA A 436 5.08 2.36 -4.09
N ILE A 437 5.53 1.46 -4.98
CA ILE A 437 6.76 0.68 -4.79
C ILE A 437 7.99 1.57 -4.58
N ASN A 438 8.09 2.72 -5.28
CA ASN A 438 9.16 3.69 -5.07
C ASN A 438 9.07 4.43 -3.72
N GLN A 439 7.88 4.63 -3.16
CA GLN A 439 7.68 5.20 -1.83
C GLN A 439 8.02 4.19 -0.72
N VAL A 440 7.63 2.91 -0.88
CA VAL A 440 8.03 1.82 0.02
C VAL A 440 9.55 1.64 0.03
N ARG A 441 10.21 1.70 -1.14
CA ARG A 441 11.68 1.68 -1.24
C ARG A 441 12.38 2.88 -0.56
N ARG A 442 11.64 3.96 -0.24
CA ARG A 442 12.12 5.10 0.55
C ARG A 442 11.82 4.96 2.05
N GLY A 443 11.31 3.80 2.50
CA GLY A 443 10.96 3.53 3.89
C GLY A 443 9.53 3.92 4.27
N ASN A 444 8.70 4.43 3.35
CA ASN A 444 7.31 4.77 3.68
C ASN A 444 6.43 3.51 3.65
N LEU A 445 6.28 2.87 4.80
CA LEU A 445 5.43 1.68 4.99
C LEU A 445 3.93 1.99 5.03
N GLU A 446 3.50 3.24 5.18
CA GLU A 446 2.09 3.66 5.16
C GLU A 446 1.49 3.75 3.74
N THR A 447 2.28 3.43 2.72
CA THR A 447 1.90 3.55 1.31
C THR A 447 0.85 2.51 0.90
N THR A 448 -0.35 2.98 0.51
CA THR A 448 -1.44 2.15 -0.07
C THR A 448 -1.79 2.56 -1.51
N VAL A 449 -2.33 1.62 -2.30
CA VAL A 449 -2.80 1.83 -3.68
C VAL A 449 -4.32 1.67 -3.76
N ARG A 450 -5.00 2.46 -4.59
CA ARG A 450 -6.46 2.40 -4.75
C ARG A 450 -6.84 1.31 -5.75
N ILE A 451 -7.74 0.41 -5.34
CA ILE A 451 -8.24 -0.68 -6.19
C ILE A 451 -9.33 -0.11 -7.12
N TYR A 452 -9.12 -0.18 -8.45
CA TYR A 452 -10.00 0.50 -9.41
C TYR A 452 -11.11 -0.37 -10.02
N ASP A 453 -10.84 -1.66 -10.22
CA ASP A 453 -11.79 -2.62 -10.80
C ASP A 453 -11.46 -4.06 -10.35
N SER A 454 -12.31 -5.01 -10.75
CA SER A 454 -12.11 -6.44 -10.52
C SER A 454 -11.35 -7.12 -11.69
N SER A 455 -10.30 -6.49 -12.20
CA SER A 455 -9.39 -7.12 -13.18
C SER A 455 -8.20 -7.79 -12.51
N GLU A 456 -7.38 -8.46 -13.32
CA GLU A 456 -6.08 -8.99 -12.95
C GLU A 456 -5.17 -7.90 -12.34
N ILE A 457 -5.29 -6.65 -12.80
CA ILE A 457 -4.57 -5.48 -12.25
C ILE A 457 -5.11 -5.12 -10.85
N GLY A 458 -6.42 -5.14 -10.66
CA GLY A 458 -7.05 -4.91 -9.35
C GLY A 458 -6.65 -5.93 -8.29
N VAL A 459 -6.47 -7.20 -8.68
CA VAL A 459 -5.92 -8.26 -7.81
C VAL A 459 -4.48 -7.95 -7.40
N VAL A 460 -3.63 -7.46 -8.31
CA VAL A 460 -2.25 -7.06 -7.99
C VAL A 460 -2.23 -5.85 -7.05
N GLN A 461 -3.12 -4.87 -7.24
CA GLN A 461 -3.26 -3.72 -6.32
C GLN A 461 -3.70 -4.17 -4.92
N ALA A 462 -4.65 -5.10 -4.82
CA ALA A 462 -5.09 -5.68 -3.55
C ALA A 462 -3.97 -6.47 -2.84
N GLY A 463 -3.24 -7.30 -3.59
CA GLY A 463 -2.09 -8.07 -3.07
C GLY A 463 -0.94 -7.18 -2.59
N PHE A 464 -0.71 -6.04 -3.24
CA PHE A 464 0.23 -5.03 -2.77
C PHE A 464 -0.20 -4.43 -1.42
N ASN A 465 -1.47 -4.03 -1.27
CA ASN A 465 -1.97 -3.48 -0.01
C ASN A 465 -1.88 -4.50 1.15
N GLU A 466 -2.19 -5.77 0.89
CA GLU A 466 -2.09 -6.84 1.89
C GLU A 466 -0.63 -7.12 2.29
N MET A 467 0.31 -7.10 1.34
CA MET A 467 1.75 -7.14 1.63
C MET A 467 2.18 -5.95 2.50
N MET A 468 1.69 -4.74 2.21
CA MET A 468 2.02 -3.55 3.00
C MET A 468 1.46 -3.62 4.43
N ARG A 469 0.24 -4.13 4.61
CA ARG A 469 -0.35 -4.41 5.92
C ARG A 469 0.52 -5.38 6.73
N GLY A 470 0.92 -6.50 6.14
CA GLY A 470 1.82 -7.46 6.78
C GLY A 470 3.23 -6.93 7.08
N LEU A 471 3.71 -5.90 6.36
CA LEU A 471 4.96 -5.21 6.67
C LEU A 471 4.79 -4.23 7.86
N GLN A 472 3.68 -3.48 7.91
CA GLN A 472 3.35 -2.60 9.05
C GLN A 472 3.20 -3.40 10.35
N GLU A 473 2.42 -4.50 10.31
CA GLU A 473 2.20 -5.40 11.46
C GLU A 473 3.53 -5.95 12.01
N ARG A 474 4.44 -6.38 11.13
CA ARG A 474 5.80 -6.84 11.53
C ARG A 474 6.65 -5.73 12.13
N GLN A 475 6.61 -4.52 11.57
CA GLN A 475 7.35 -3.37 12.10
C GLN A 475 6.83 -2.98 13.50
N GLN A 476 5.51 -3.00 13.71
CA GLN A 476 4.88 -2.71 14.99
C GLN A 476 5.25 -3.77 16.05
N VAL A 477 5.26 -5.06 15.69
CA VAL A 477 5.72 -6.14 16.57
C VAL A 477 7.20 -5.97 16.94
N SER A 478 8.07 -5.60 15.99
CA SER A 478 9.49 -5.36 16.25
C SER A 478 9.74 -4.16 17.17
N ASP A 479 8.99 -3.08 16.99
CA ASP A 479 9.05 -1.86 17.82
C ASP A 479 8.54 -2.10 19.25
N LEU A 480 7.45 -2.88 19.39
CA LEU A 480 6.96 -3.35 20.70
C LEU A 480 8.00 -4.25 21.39
N PHE A 481 8.57 -5.23 20.68
CA PHE A 481 9.60 -6.12 21.24
C PHE A 481 10.84 -5.34 21.69
N GLY A 482 11.29 -4.36 20.91
CA GLY A 482 12.39 -3.45 21.26
C GLY A 482 12.17 -2.69 22.57
N ARG A 483 10.93 -2.27 22.88
CA ARG A 483 10.58 -1.67 24.17
C ARG A 483 10.60 -2.66 25.35
N TYR A 484 10.35 -3.95 25.12
CA TYR A 484 10.31 -4.96 26.19
C TYR A 484 11.68 -5.59 26.52
N VAL A 485 12.58 -5.74 25.54
CA VAL A 485 13.91 -6.34 25.78
C VAL A 485 15.08 -5.35 25.69
N GLY A 486 14.80 -4.09 25.33
CA GLY A 486 15.79 -3.06 25.04
C GLY A 486 16.26 -3.12 23.58
N THR A 487 16.28 -1.95 22.92
CA THR A 487 16.50 -1.81 21.47
C THR A 487 17.77 -2.52 20.98
N GLU A 488 18.86 -2.45 21.75
CA GLU A 488 20.15 -3.03 21.35
C GLU A 488 20.17 -4.57 21.47
N VAL A 489 19.45 -5.14 22.44
CA VAL A 489 19.27 -6.60 22.57
C VAL A 489 18.34 -7.10 21.46
N ALA A 490 17.25 -6.38 21.19
CA ALA A 490 16.34 -6.69 20.08
C ALA A 490 17.05 -6.63 18.71
N ARG A 491 17.87 -5.59 18.48
CA ARG A 491 18.69 -5.46 17.25
C ARG A 491 19.62 -6.65 17.09
N ARG A 492 20.35 -7.03 18.15
CA ARG A 492 21.27 -8.18 18.10
C ARG A 492 20.53 -9.51 17.86
N ALA A 493 19.37 -9.72 18.48
CA ALA A 493 18.53 -10.93 18.26
C ALA A 493 17.84 -10.99 16.87
N LEU A 494 17.90 -9.92 16.07
CA LEU A 494 17.50 -9.92 14.65
C LEU A 494 18.66 -10.27 13.72
N GLU A 495 19.91 -10.11 14.17
CA GLU A 495 21.15 -10.32 13.42
C GLU A 495 21.80 -11.67 13.71
N GLU A 496 21.77 -12.11 14.98
CA GLU A 496 22.34 -13.36 15.49
C GLU A 496 21.25 -14.18 16.22
N ASP A 497 21.26 -15.52 16.06
CA ASP A 497 20.38 -16.42 16.83
C ASP A 497 20.93 -16.50 18.28
N PRO A 498 20.17 -16.12 19.32
CA PRO A 498 20.72 -15.94 20.66
C PRO A 498 21.04 -17.28 21.35
N GLU A 499 22.30 -17.73 21.21
CA GLU A 499 22.77 -18.94 21.90
C GLU A 499 22.77 -18.78 23.43
N LEU A 500 22.44 -19.88 24.12
CA LEU A 500 22.51 -20.00 25.58
C LEU A 500 23.96 -20.20 26.02
N GLY A 501 24.41 -19.34 26.93
CA GLY A 501 25.80 -19.32 27.39
C GLY A 501 26.21 -17.92 27.83
N GLY A 502 27.49 -17.74 28.13
CA GLY A 502 28.03 -16.43 28.46
C GLY A 502 29.53 -16.33 28.25
N GLU A 503 29.96 -15.16 27.83
CA GLU A 503 31.34 -14.78 27.57
C GLU A 503 31.93 -14.07 28.81
N SER A 504 33.19 -14.37 29.14
CA SER A 504 33.90 -13.65 30.20
C SER A 504 34.32 -12.28 29.68
N ARG A 505 33.82 -11.21 30.29
CA ARG A 505 34.14 -9.82 29.92
C ARG A 505 34.43 -8.97 31.15
N ASP A 506 35.40 -8.07 31.01
CA ASP A 506 35.59 -6.98 31.96
C ASP A 506 34.56 -5.89 31.67
N VAL A 507 33.72 -5.60 32.67
CA VAL A 507 32.64 -4.61 32.59
C VAL A 507 32.68 -3.70 33.81
N ALA A 508 31.91 -2.62 33.76
CA ALA A 508 31.49 -1.93 34.98
C ALA A 508 29.97 -2.12 35.19
N VAL A 509 29.59 -2.30 36.45
CA VAL A 509 28.21 -2.47 36.90
C VAL A 509 27.87 -1.32 37.81
N LEU A 510 26.80 -0.60 37.48
CA LEU A 510 26.19 0.41 38.33
C LEU A 510 24.86 -0.16 38.83
N PHE A 511 24.64 -0.05 40.14
CA PHE A 511 23.41 -0.47 40.78
C PHE A 511 22.85 0.72 41.58
N VAL A 512 21.62 1.13 41.28
CA VAL A 512 20.93 2.25 41.93
C VAL A 512 19.65 1.75 42.58
N ASP A 513 19.35 2.25 43.78
CA ASP A 513 18.33 1.66 44.65
C ASP A 513 17.75 2.72 45.63
N VAL A 514 16.42 2.85 45.66
CA VAL A 514 15.68 3.93 46.35
C VAL A 514 15.79 3.82 47.87
N ILE A 515 15.80 4.96 48.55
CA ILE A 515 15.85 5.06 50.01
C ILE A 515 14.42 5.19 50.55
N GLY A 516 13.95 4.19 51.31
CA GLY A 516 12.66 4.26 52.01
C GLY A 516 11.41 3.99 51.15
N SER A 517 11.56 3.42 49.96
CA SER A 517 10.50 3.05 49.01
C SER A 517 9.29 2.37 49.65
N THR A 518 9.49 1.37 50.52
CA THR A 518 8.41 0.67 51.23
C THR A 518 7.59 1.61 52.10
N GLY A 519 8.24 2.58 52.76
CA GLY A 519 7.58 3.60 53.57
C GLY A 519 6.76 4.57 52.72
N PHE A 520 7.30 4.99 51.56
CA PHE A 520 6.59 5.82 50.58
C PHE A 520 5.36 5.09 50.00
N ALA A 521 5.52 3.83 49.58
CA ALA A 521 4.45 3.00 49.04
C ALA A 521 3.33 2.68 50.03
N THR A 522 3.61 2.76 51.34
CA THR A 522 2.59 2.60 52.40
C THR A 522 1.81 3.91 52.68
N GLN A 523 2.27 5.05 52.16
CA GLN A 523 1.74 6.40 52.49
C GLN A 523 1.12 7.15 51.28
N ARG A 524 1.26 6.62 50.07
CA ARG A 524 0.75 7.21 48.82
C ARG A 524 -0.19 6.21 48.12
N SER A 525 -1.00 6.68 47.16
CA SER A 525 -1.83 5.77 46.36
C SER A 525 -0.97 4.98 45.35
N PRO A 526 -1.38 3.77 44.93
CA PRO A 526 -0.60 2.96 43.99
C PRO A 526 -0.28 3.69 42.68
N GLU A 527 -1.20 4.52 42.19
CA GLU A 527 -1.05 5.30 40.94
C GLU A 527 0.05 6.35 41.09
N HIS A 528 0.10 7.04 42.24
CA HIS A 528 1.16 8.01 42.53
C HIS A 528 2.52 7.32 42.67
N VAL A 529 2.56 6.14 43.33
CA VAL A 529 3.79 5.36 43.50
C VAL A 529 4.34 4.90 42.15
N VAL A 530 3.48 4.40 41.25
CA VAL A 530 3.88 4.03 39.88
C VAL A 530 4.33 5.25 39.08
N SER A 531 3.65 6.39 39.19
CA SER A 531 4.06 7.62 38.49
C SER A 531 5.45 8.10 38.92
N ALA A 532 5.72 8.17 40.22
CA ALA A 532 7.01 8.60 40.77
C ALA A 532 8.13 7.59 40.46
N LEU A 533 7.84 6.28 40.43
CA LEU A 533 8.82 5.26 40.04
C LEU A 533 9.15 5.33 38.54
N ASN A 534 8.17 5.60 37.68
CA ASN A 534 8.41 5.77 36.25
C ASN A 534 9.30 7.01 35.99
N GLU A 535 8.99 8.16 36.60
CA GLU A 535 9.81 9.38 36.49
C GLU A 535 11.26 9.15 36.99
N PHE A 536 11.41 8.43 38.10
CA PHE A 536 12.71 8.00 38.61
C PHE A 536 13.45 7.08 37.63
N PHE A 537 12.78 6.08 37.05
CA PHE A 537 13.41 5.16 36.11
C PHE A 537 13.76 5.82 34.77
N ASP A 538 12.91 6.72 34.24
CA ASP A 538 13.22 7.51 33.05
C ASP A 538 14.50 8.34 33.26
N ARG A 539 14.64 8.97 34.43
CA ARG A 539 15.83 9.76 34.80
C ARG A 539 17.09 8.90 34.99
N VAL A 540 16.95 7.68 35.50
CA VAL A 540 18.05 6.69 35.58
C VAL A 540 18.43 6.20 34.18
N VAL A 541 17.45 5.93 33.32
CA VAL A 541 17.64 5.49 31.92
C VAL A 541 18.35 6.55 31.09
N GLU A 542 17.97 7.83 31.25
CA GLU A 542 18.61 9.00 30.63
C GLU A 542 20.11 9.01 30.93
N VAL A 543 20.48 9.11 32.21
CA VAL A 543 21.88 9.23 32.65
C VAL A 543 22.72 8.02 32.26
N VAL A 544 22.15 6.81 32.33
CA VAL A 544 22.85 5.59 31.92
C VAL A 544 23.16 5.60 30.40
N HIS A 545 22.21 6.02 29.55
CA HIS A 545 22.44 6.09 28.11
C HIS A 545 23.36 7.26 27.67
N GLU A 546 23.27 8.42 28.33
CA GLU A 546 24.19 9.55 28.12
C GLU A 546 25.65 9.06 28.23
N HIS A 547 25.93 8.29 29.29
CA HIS A 547 27.24 7.73 29.62
C HIS A 547 27.54 6.35 28.99
N LYS A 548 26.77 5.91 27.97
CA LYS A 548 26.99 4.66 27.19
C LYS A 548 26.81 3.34 27.96
N GLY A 549 26.14 3.36 29.10
CA GLY A 549 25.65 2.16 29.76
C GLY A 549 24.31 1.70 29.17
N ILE A 550 23.92 0.48 29.53
CA ILE A 550 22.65 -0.15 29.16
C ILE A 550 21.99 -0.69 30.44
N ILE A 551 20.68 -0.46 30.62
CA ILE A 551 19.91 -1.10 31.70
C ILE A 551 19.77 -2.59 31.36
N ASN A 552 20.23 -3.45 32.26
CA ASN A 552 20.05 -4.90 32.16
C ASN A 552 18.67 -5.29 32.72
N LYS A 553 18.33 -4.83 33.94
CA LYS A 553 16.99 -5.02 34.52
C LYS A 553 16.70 -4.09 35.69
N PHE A 554 15.41 -3.80 35.86
CA PHE A 554 14.82 -3.26 37.08
C PHE A 554 14.55 -4.39 38.08
N GLN A 555 14.63 -4.10 39.38
CA GLN A 555 14.46 -5.04 40.49
C GLN A 555 13.64 -4.38 41.59
N GLY A 556 12.32 -4.35 41.43
CA GLY A 556 11.43 -3.60 42.31
C GLY A 556 11.62 -2.10 42.12
N ASP A 557 12.19 -1.43 43.12
CA ASP A 557 12.57 -0.02 43.16
C ASP A 557 14.06 0.23 42.80
N ALA A 558 14.83 -0.81 42.51
CA ALA A 558 16.22 -0.72 42.08
C ALA A 558 16.40 -0.92 40.56
N ALA A 559 17.54 -0.47 40.02
CA ALA A 559 17.96 -0.71 38.64
C ALA A 559 19.43 -1.13 38.54
N LEU A 560 19.72 -2.10 37.68
CA LEU A 560 21.06 -2.60 37.38
C LEU A 560 21.45 -2.22 35.95
N ALA A 561 22.48 -1.38 35.82
CA ALA A 561 23.07 -0.95 34.57
C ALA A 561 24.45 -1.59 34.35
N VAL A 562 24.80 -1.84 33.08
CA VAL A 562 26.05 -2.45 32.65
C VAL A 562 26.73 -1.58 31.59
N PHE A 563 28.05 -1.48 31.68
CA PHE A 563 28.91 -0.74 30.77
C PHE A 563 29.99 -1.72 30.25
N GLY A 564 30.12 -1.87 28.93
CA GLY A 564 31.04 -2.85 28.30
C GLY A 564 30.43 -4.19 27.87
N ALA A 565 29.12 -4.38 28.07
CA ALA A 565 28.36 -5.50 27.51
C ALA A 565 26.89 -5.08 27.24
N PRO A 566 26.21 -5.62 26.19
CA PRO A 566 26.70 -6.59 25.19
C PRO A 566 27.68 -6.02 24.16
N LEU A 567 27.77 -4.70 24.01
CA LEU A 567 28.80 -4.04 23.19
C LEU A 567 30.05 -3.73 24.04
N PRO A 568 31.28 -3.95 23.54
CA PRO A 568 32.49 -3.52 24.23
C PRO A 568 32.56 -1.99 24.31
N LEU A 569 33.04 -1.47 25.43
CA LEU A 569 33.18 -0.03 25.69
C LEU A 569 34.56 0.25 26.28
N GLU A 570 35.33 1.11 25.60
CA GLU A 570 36.60 1.61 26.13
C GLU A 570 36.34 2.46 27.38
N ASP A 571 37.15 2.27 28.42
CA ASP A 571 36.96 2.87 29.74
C ASP A 571 35.54 2.73 30.34
N ALA A 572 34.96 1.53 30.26
CA ALA A 572 33.68 1.21 30.89
C ALA A 572 33.63 1.59 32.40
N ALA A 573 34.75 1.52 33.11
CA ALA A 573 34.87 1.95 34.50
C ALA A 573 34.71 3.48 34.64
N GLY A 574 35.42 4.29 33.86
CA GLY A 574 35.27 5.74 33.87
C GLY A 574 33.87 6.19 33.45
N HIS A 575 33.27 5.53 32.46
CA HIS A 575 31.89 5.77 32.04
C HIS A 575 30.87 5.49 33.17
N ALA A 576 30.96 4.33 33.86
CA ALA A 576 30.06 4.01 34.97
C ALA A 576 30.25 4.92 36.19
N LEU A 577 31.49 5.34 36.48
CA LEU A 577 31.77 6.30 37.55
C LEU A 577 31.23 7.70 37.21
N ALA A 578 31.42 8.18 35.98
CA ALA A 578 30.87 9.45 35.53
C ALA A 578 29.34 9.48 35.62
N ALA A 579 28.67 8.41 35.15
CA ALA A 579 27.24 8.20 35.29
C ALA A 579 26.79 8.28 36.76
N ALA A 580 27.47 7.59 37.68
CA ALA A 580 27.11 7.61 39.09
C ALA A 580 27.28 8.97 39.78
N ARG A 581 28.28 9.78 39.37
CA ARG A 581 28.40 11.15 39.88
C ARG A 581 27.25 12.04 39.41
N GLU A 582 26.87 11.93 38.14
CA GLU A 582 25.80 12.73 37.54
C GLU A 582 24.40 12.31 38.02
N MET A 583 24.20 11.00 38.22
CA MET A 583 22.97 10.42 38.75
C MET A 583 22.59 11.02 40.12
N HIS A 584 23.54 11.29 41.00
CA HIS A 584 23.25 11.98 42.26
C HIS A 584 22.64 13.37 42.06
N SER A 585 23.17 14.17 41.12
CA SER A 585 22.65 15.50 40.80
C SER A 585 21.40 15.51 39.92
N LYS A 586 21.18 14.47 39.11
CA LYS A 586 19.98 14.34 38.24
C LYS A 586 18.75 13.83 39.01
N LEU A 587 18.94 13.21 40.18
CA LEU A 587 17.87 12.66 41.04
C LEU A 587 17.51 13.54 42.25
N THR A 588 18.31 14.55 42.62
CA THR A 588 18.04 15.41 43.80
C THR A 588 16.76 16.23 43.73
N ASP A 589 16.16 16.37 42.55
CA ASP A 589 14.93 17.16 42.32
C ASP A 589 13.65 16.29 42.37
N LEU A 590 13.76 14.97 42.57
CA LEU A 590 12.64 14.01 42.59
C LEU A 590 12.16 13.69 44.02
N GLU A 591 10.97 13.09 44.15
CA GLU A 591 10.47 12.59 45.46
C GLU A 591 11.29 11.41 46.04
N PHE A 592 12.18 10.80 45.26
CA PHE A 592 13.00 9.66 45.68
C PHE A 592 14.50 10.02 45.76
N GLU A 593 15.05 9.97 46.97
CA GLU A 593 16.50 9.75 47.14
C GLU A 593 16.86 8.30 46.78
N ALA A 594 18.02 8.07 46.17
CA ALA A 594 18.56 6.74 45.91
C ALA A 594 20.05 6.64 46.29
N GLY A 595 20.47 5.45 46.72
CA GLY A 595 21.88 5.10 46.80
C GLY A 595 22.38 4.62 45.43
N VAL A 596 23.65 4.88 45.11
CA VAL A 596 24.33 4.41 43.89
C VAL A 596 25.64 3.71 44.24
N GLY A 597 25.81 2.48 43.78
CA GLY A 597 27.02 1.68 43.95
C GLY A 597 27.61 1.29 42.58
N VAL A 598 28.91 1.52 42.39
CA VAL A 598 29.62 1.12 41.16
C VAL A 598 30.76 0.17 41.48
N ALA A 599 30.87 -0.93 40.72
CA ALA A 599 32.04 -1.81 40.73
C ALA A 599 32.41 -2.27 39.32
N ALA A 600 33.70 -2.41 39.03
CA ALA A 600 34.21 -2.92 37.75
C ALA A 600 35.13 -4.15 37.93
N GLY A 601 35.12 -5.02 36.92
CA GLY A 601 35.90 -6.26 36.87
C GLY A 601 35.25 -7.32 35.97
N SER A 602 35.87 -8.49 35.89
CA SER A 602 35.37 -9.60 35.07
C SER A 602 34.04 -10.18 35.57
N VAL A 603 33.12 -10.38 34.62
CA VAL A 603 31.84 -11.08 34.80
C VAL A 603 31.62 -12.05 33.65
N VAL A 604 30.74 -13.02 33.84
CA VAL A 604 30.14 -13.78 32.72
C VAL A 604 28.92 -12.99 32.24
N ALA A 605 28.89 -12.62 30.96
CA ALA A 605 27.79 -11.89 30.33
C ALA A 605 27.16 -12.72 29.21
N GLY A 606 25.84 -12.90 29.20
CA GLY A 606 25.17 -13.71 28.18
C GLY A 606 23.72 -14.10 28.48
N HIS A 607 23.15 -14.97 27.65
CA HIS A 607 21.78 -15.46 27.79
C HIS A 607 21.73 -16.62 28.78
N ILE A 608 21.03 -16.42 29.89
CA ILE A 608 20.93 -17.38 30.99
C ILE A 608 19.46 -17.71 31.25
N GLY A 609 19.12 -18.99 31.26
CA GLY A 609 17.77 -19.50 31.48
C GLY A 609 17.52 -20.85 30.80
N ALA A 610 16.26 -21.14 30.49
CA ALA A 610 15.83 -22.27 29.67
C ALA A 610 15.62 -21.84 28.22
N LYS A 611 15.53 -22.79 27.28
CA LYS A 611 15.33 -22.50 25.84
C LYS A 611 14.15 -21.58 25.55
N ASP A 612 13.04 -21.79 26.25
CA ASP A 612 11.78 -21.06 26.04
C ASP A 612 11.64 -19.83 26.95
N ARG A 613 12.61 -19.61 27.86
CA ARG A 613 12.71 -18.42 28.71
C ARG A 613 14.15 -18.21 29.21
N PHE A 614 14.85 -17.29 28.56
CA PHE A 614 16.18 -16.82 28.94
C PHE A 614 16.22 -15.29 29.00
N GLU A 615 17.13 -14.75 29.81
CA GLU A 615 17.37 -13.31 29.93
C GLU A 615 18.85 -13.04 29.64
N TYR A 616 19.17 -11.99 28.88
CA TYR A 616 20.55 -11.50 28.84
C TYR A 616 20.89 -10.92 30.21
N THR A 617 22.00 -11.33 30.82
CA THR A 617 22.42 -10.80 32.12
C THR A 617 23.92 -10.96 32.36
N VAL A 618 24.43 -10.18 33.30
CA VAL A 618 25.78 -10.33 33.87
C VAL A 618 25.72 -11.09 35.20
N ILE A 619 26.70 -11.97 35.45
CA ILE A 619 26.93 -12.65 36.73
C ILE A 619 28.42 -12.57 37.06
N GLY A 620 28.76 -12.07 38.24
CA GLY A 620 30.16 -12.03 38.71
C GLY A 620 30.32 -11.33 40.06
N ASP A 621 31.57 -11.27 40.53
CA ASP A 621 31.91 -10.61 41.80
C ASP A 621 31.62 -9.10 41.75
N ALA A 622 31.86 -8.45 40.61
CA ALA A 622 31.54 -7.02 40.40
C ALA A 622 30.05 -6.72 40.57
N VAL A 623 29.14 -7.58 40.09
CA VAL A 623 27.68 -7.42 40.25
C VAL A 623 27.31 -7.41 41.74
N ASN A 624 27.81 -8.39 42.49
CA ASN A 624 27.59 -8.50 43.93
C ASN A 624 28.23 -7.34 44.70
N GLN A 625 29.41 -6.88 44.26
CA GLN A 625 30.10 -5.74 44.87
C GLN A 625 29.34 -4.42 44.65
N ALA A 626 28.81 -4.17 43.44
CA ALA A 626 28.01 -2.99 43.13
C ALA A 626 26.79 -2.90 44.05
N SER A 627 25.97 -3.96 44.14
CA SER A 627 24.82 -4.03 45.06
C SER A 627 25.21 -3.74 46.52
N ARG A 628 26.30 -4.34 47.03
CA ARG A 628 26.77 -4.12 48.42
C ARG A 628 27.37 -2.74 48.65
N LEU A 629 27.86 -2.08 47.60
CA LEU A 629 28.27 -0.68 47.64
C LEU A 629 27.05 0.24 47.64
N THR A 630 25.97 -0.11 46.92
CA THR A 630 24.69 0.61 46.93
C THR A 630 24.03 0.57 48.30
N ASP A 631 23.98 -0.60 48.95
CA ASP A 631 23.51 -0.75 50.34
C ASP A 631 24.16 0.29 51.27
N LEU A 632 25.50 0.41 51.21
CA LEU A 632 26.29 1.35 52.02
C LEU A 632 26.24 2.80 51.51
N ALA A 633 25.90 3.00 50.24
CA ALA A 633 25.77 4.33 49.65
C ALA A 633 24.52 5.04 50.21
N LYS A 634 23.45 4.29 50.53
CA LYS A 634 22.24 4.83 51.18
C LYS A 634 22.58 5.60 52.46
N ASP A 635 23.54 5.15 53.27
CA ASP A 635 23.99 5.85 54.51
C ASP A 635 25.12 6.88 54.30
N THR A 636 25.67 7.00 53.09
CA THR A 636 26.89 7.80 52.83
C THR A 636 26.55 9.23 52.38
N PRO A 637 27.19 10.29 52.93
CA PRO A 637 26.98 11.67 52.47
C PRO A 637 27.39 11.86 51.00
N GLY A 638 26.39 12.17 50.16
CA GLY A 638 26.51 12.24 48.69
C GLY A 638 25.98 11.01 47.96
N ARG A 639 25.39 10.04 48.68
CA ARG A 639 24.67 8.83 48.22
C ARG A 639 25.33 7.95 47.14
N VAL A 640 26.62 8.17 46.85
CA VAL A 640 27.38 7.45 45.82
C VAL A 640 28.63 6.81 46.43
N LEU A 641 28.83 5.51 46.18
CA LEU A 641 30.04 4.77 46.55
C LEU A 641 30.60 3.93 45.40
N THR A 642 31.92 3.73 45.43
CA THR A 642 32.62 2.74 44.63
C THR A 642 33.77 2.10 45.42
N SER A 643 34.50 1.16 44.82
CA SER A 643 35.76 0.63 45.37
C SER A 643 36.98 1.33 44.76
N ALA A 644 38.05 1.45 45.54
CA ALA A 644 39.34 1.98 45.05
C ALA A 644 39.94 1.16 43.89
N ALA A 645 39.53 -0.11 43.73
CA ALA A 645 39.88 -0.93 42.58
C ALA A 645 39.18 -0.44 41.29
N THR A 646 37.88 -0.16 41.38
CA THR A 646 37.08 0.41 40.27
C THR A 646 37.63 1.75 39.81
N VAL A 647 37.99 2.64 40.75
CA VAL A 647 38.62 3.93 40.42
C VAL A 647 39.91 3.73 39.64
N ARG A 648 40.80 2.80 40.05
CA ARG A 648 42.06 2.53 39.34
C ARG A 648 41.89 1.92 37.93
N LEU A 649 40.72 1.42 37.59
CA LEU A 649 40.40 0.93 36.23
C LEU A 649 39.89 2.04 35.30
N ALA A 650 39.53 3.21 35.85
CA ALA A 650 39.06 4.35 35.07
C ALA A 650 40.20 5.22 34.51
N ASN A 651 39.94 6.05 33.50
CA ASN A 651 40.94 7.03 33.02
C ASN A 651 41.39 8.03 34.10
N GLU A 652 42.58 8.61 33.95
CA GLU A 652 43.16 9.56 34.91
C GLU A 652 42.27 10.77 35.23
N ALA A 653 41.48 11.28 34.28
CA ALA A 653 40.63 12.44 34.49
C ALA A 653 39.40 12.11 35.34
N GLU A 654 38.84 10.89 35.24
CA GLU A 654 37.83 10.42 36.19
C GLU A 654 38.47 10.06 37.54
N GLN A 655 39.65 9.42 37.58
CA GLN A 655 40.34 9.10 38.85
C GLN A 655 40.49 10.31 39.79
N ARG A 656 40.85 11.46 39.23
CA ARG A 656 41.01 12.73 39.97
C ARG A 656 39.69 13.27 40.55
N ARG A 657 38.52 12.76 40.12
CA ARG A 657 37.18 13.14 40.61
C ARG A 657 36.71 12.29 41.81
N TRP A 658 37.53 11.38 42.35
CA TRP A 658 37.19 10.52 43.50
C TRP A 658 38.13 10.70 44.70
N THR A 659 37.55 10.66 45.90
CA THR A 659 38.27 10.67 47.18
C THR A 659 38.22 9.28 47.80
N MET A 660 39.39 8.72 48.13
CA MET A 660 39.51 7.45 48.85
C MET A 660 39.05 7.59 50.30
N LEU A 661 38.41 6.55 50.83
CA LEU A 661 37.88 6.47 52.19
C LEU A 661 38.54 5.30 52.95
N LYS A 662 38.06 5.05 54.18
CA LYS A 662 38.44 3.86 54.96
C LYS A 662 38.06 2.56 54.24
N SER A 663 38.80 1.50 54.53
CA SER A 663 38.39 0.14 54.15
C SER A 663 37.30 -0.40 55.06
N VAL A 664 36.40 -1.20 54.50
CA VAL A 664 35.33 -1.91 55.21
C VAL A 664 35.22 -3.35 54.71
N GLU A 665 34.73 -4.26 55.55
CA GLU A 665 34.34 -5.60 55.12
C GLU A 665 32.92 -5.53 54.54
N LEU A 666 32.76 -5.83 53.24
CA LEU A 666 31.44 -5.88 52.61
C LEU A 666 30.74 -7.18 53.00
N ARG A 667 29.44 -7.13 53.31
CA ARG A 667 28.66 -8.30 53.76
C ARG A 667 28.78 -9.47 52.77
N GLY A 668 29.47 -10.53 53.20
CA GLY A 668 29.73 -11.75 52.42
C GLY A 668 31.14 -11.86 51.82
N ARG A 669 31.98 -10.82 51.89
CA ARG A 669 33.37 -10.82 51.40
C ARG A 669 34.37 -10.83 52.56
N ARG A 670 35.26 -11.82 52.60
CA ARG A 670 36.38 -11.91 53.59
C ARG A 670 37.55 -10.94 53.33
N GLN A 671 37.36 -9.94 52.47
CA GLN A 671 38.40 -9.01 52.05
C GLN A 671 37.95 -7.57 52.27
N MET A 672 38.79 -6.81 52.96
CA MET A 672 38.61 -5.38 53.23
C MET A 672 38.61 -4.60 51.90
N THR A 673 37.46 -4.05 51.54
CA THR A 673 37.28 -3.20 50.37
C THR A 673 37.55 -1.75 50.76
N GLN A 674 38.59 -1.14 50.19
CA GLN A 674 38.78 0.31 50.30
C GLN A 674 37.69 1.02 49.50
N LEU A 675 36.87 1.82 50.18
CA LEU A 675 35.81 2.60 49.56
C LEU A 675 36.37 3.88 48.91
N ALA A 676 35.64 4.40 47.93
CA ALA A 676 35.82 5.75 47.42
C ALA A 676 34.46 6.41 47.16
N ARG A 677 34.42 7.74 47.19
CA ARG A 677 33.25 8.56 46.86
C ARG A 677 33.63 9.73 45.93
N PRO A 678 32.68 10.40 45.27
CA PRO A 678 32.98 11.59 44.48
C PRO A 678 33.63 12.70 45.33
N VAL A 679 34.56 13.45 44.74
CA VAL A 679 35.00 14.74 45.28
C VAL A 679 33.80 15.67 45.31
N ARG A 680 33.54 16.32 46.46
CA ARG A 680 32.51 17.35 46.56
C ARG A 680 32.96 18.57 45.76
N ALA A 681 32.14 19.01 44.81
CA ALA A 681 32.31 20.32 44.18
C ALA A 681 32.44 21.40 45.26
N THR A 682 33.57 22.10 45.24
CA THR A 682 33.84 23.24 46.12
C THR A 682 33.07 24.47 45.63
N LEU A 683 33.08 25.55 46.41
CA LEU A 683 32.47 26.81 45.97
C LEU A 683 33.20 27.46 44.78
N ALA A 684 34.44 27.03 44.47
CA ALA A 684 35.17 27.47 43.29
C ALA A 684 34.73 26.76 42.00
N ASP A 685 34.11 25.58 42.09
CA ASP A 685 33.69 24.76 40.94
C ASP A 685 32.27 25.14 40.42
N ARG A 686 31.74 26.31 40.81
CA ARG A 686 30.37 26.76 40.52
C ARG A 686 30.29 28.13 39.79
N HIS A 687 31.41 28.63 39.28
CA HIS A 687 31.54 29.94 38.66
C HIS A 687 32.36 29.88 37.36
#